data_AF-A0A2P4T7Z6-F1
#
_entry.id   AF-A0A2P4T7Z6-F1
#
_cell.length_a   1.000
_cell.length_b   1.000
_cell.length_c   1.000
_cell.angle_alpha   90.00
_cell.angle_beta   90.00
_cell.angle_gamma   90.00
#
_symmetry.space_group_name_H-M   'P 1'
#
loop_
_entity.id
_entity.type
_entity.pdbx_description
1 polymer ?
#
loop_
_entity_poly.entity_id
_entity_poly.type
_entity_poly.pdbx_seq_one_letter_code
_entity_poly.pdbx_strand_id
1 'polypeptide(L)'
;LKCETEVDECKSSPCHNNGVCKDGIGTFVCHCKPGYSGLLCEKDINECTSSPCLNGGHCVDERNGYHCTCAKGFTGAHCESEVNECLSNPCLNRAVCEDRVGGFSCKCLPGFTGVLCERNIDECLSRPCRNGATCRDGINSFRCLCVTGYTGLNCEVNINDCASSPCLNHATCVDALNSYVCKCPPGFTGSRCETEQSSGFNLDFEVSGIYGYVMLDGVLPSLGDITCAFWMKSTDTTNYGTPISYAVENGSDNAFLLTDYNGWVLYVNGKERITDCPSVNDGNWHHIAVTWTCMDGAWRVYIDGKLSDGGSGLSVGSKIPGGGALVLGQEQDQKGEGFNPAESFVGSISQLNIWNHVLSPQQVKSLATSCPEELQKGNVLAWPDFLPGVVGRVKIDYKSIFCADCPSLQGSVPHLRASSSDLKPGSKVSLSCDPGFQIVGNSVQHCLNMGQWTRPFPRCERISCGVPPPLENGGYAAEDFFAGSTITYQCNSGYYLLGDFEMFCKDNGSWSSISPSCLDVDECAVGSDCDEHASCLNTNGSYVCTCIPPYTGDGKKCAEPVKCRNPGNPANGHMYGDTYSVGSQVTFSCEKGFQLTGVTKLTCMESGEWSHSIPYCEAISCGRPIIPENSAIRGSNFTYRSKVIYRCKDGYSIVGEKEIMCLANGVWNHPPPSCEMVTCPIPQDINNGKYTLTGTTYLSSVSYSCDNGYRLQGPSVLVCASSGTWNSTPPACSIVSCGSPPAIKDAVIEGNNFTFGNTVSYMCKEGYTLVGPATIECLASGEWSVSHQQCLAVSCDEPPHVENASPENGHRLYGDIAYYFCSDGYSLADNSQLLCNAEGKWVPPEGKKMPYCVADFCEKPSTVSYSILESISKARFPAGSIVSFKCMEGFVLNTSAKIECLRGGIWNPSPLSIQCIPVRCGEPPNISNGYASGTNYSFGAVVAYSCNKGFYIKGEKKRTCEATGSWSGNLPTCHPVSCGEPPQLENGFI
;
A
#
# COMPACT_ATOMS: atom_id res chain seq x y z
N LEU A 1 -151.29 -63.77 22.21
CA LEU A 1 -150.57 -65.06 22.07
C LEU A 1 -149.16 -64.88 22.66
N LYS A 2 -148.39 -65.96 22.83
CA LYS A 2 -146.94 -65.88 23.13
C LYS A 2 -146.12 -65.55 21.88
N CYS A 3 -145.00 -64.84 22.09
CA CYS A 3 -143.76 -64.68 21.29
C CYS A 3 -142.99 -63.55 22.03
N GLU A 4 -141.82 -63.70 22.67
CA GLU A 4 -140.79 -64.76 22.71
C GLU A 4 -139.82 -64.84 21.51
N THR A 5 -139.25 -63.68 21.09
CA THR A 5 -137.79 -63.45 20.84
C THR A 5 -137.53 -61.97 20.54
N GLU A 6 -136.34 -61.46 20.90
CA GLU A 6 -135.80 -60.13 20.55
C GLU A 6 -134.63 -60.28 19.55
N VAL A 7 -134.23 -59.20 18.87
CA VAL A 7 -133.10 -59.13 17.93
C VAL A 7 -132.11 -58.08 18.43
N ASP A 8 -130.79 -58.32 18.25
CA ASP A 8 -129.73 -57.31 18.49
C ASP A 8 -129.23 -56.79 17.14
N GLU A 9 -129.31 -55.48 16.95
CA GLU A 9 -128.97 -54.78 15.71
C GLU A 9 -127.45 -54.54 15.57
N CYS A 10 -126.73 -54.48 16.70
CA CYS A 10 -125.28 -54.26 16.74
C CYS A 10 -124.45 -55.33 16.03
N LYS A 11 -124.94 -56.58 15.88
CA LYS A 11 -124.26 -57.65 15.13
C LYS A 11 -123.83 -57.26 13.71
N SER A 12 -124.48 -56.26 13.10
CA SER A 12 -124.15 -55.77 11.75
C SER A 12 -122.87 -54.91 11.66
N SER A 13 -122.27 -54.52 12.79
CA SER A 13 -121.07 -53.66 12.89
C SER A 13 -121.15 -52.33 12.11
N PRO A 14 -122.16 -51.46 12.35
CA PRO A 14 -122.48 -50.34 11.46
C PRO A 14 -121.64 -49.05 11.63
N CYS A 15 -120.75 -48.95 12.63
CA CYS A 15 -119.97 -47.73 12.89
C CYS A 15 -118.61 -47.72 12.17
N HIS A 16 -118.24 -46.62 11.52
CA HIS A 16 -116.93 -46.47 10.88
C HIS A 16 -115.84 -45.92 11.83
N ASN A 17 -114.59 -45.89 11.34
CA ASN A 17 -113.42 -45.30 12.03
C ASN A 17 -113.22 -45.78 13.49
N ASN A 18 -113.52 -47.05 13.76
CA ASN A 18 -113.48 -47.69 15.08
C ASN A 18 -114.30 -46.94 16.14
N GLY A 19 -115.43 -46.33 15.74
CA GLY A 19 -116.47 -45.84 16.63
C GLY A 19 -117.17 -46.99 17.35
N VAL A 20 -117.59 -46.75 18.60
CA VAL A 20 -118.21 -47.78 19.45
C VAL A 20 -119.72 -47.80 19.21
N CYS A 21 -120.25 -48.96 18.81
CA CYS A 21 -121.69 -49.18 18.64
C CYS A 21 -122.35 -49.56 19.97
N LYS A 22 -123.61 -49.18 20.16
CA LYS A 22 -124.49 -49.60 21.26
C LYS A 22 -125.88 -49.94 20.75
N ASP A 23 -126.41 -51.03 21.29
CA ASP A 23 -127.69 -51.64 20.94
C ASP A 23 -128.85 -51.03 21.75
N GLY A 24 -130.07 -51.21 21.26
CA GLY A 24 -131.31 -50.73 21.87
C GLY A 24 -132.51 -51.25 21.09
N ILE A 25 -133.70 -51.27 21.72
CA ILE A 25 -134.88 -51.98 21.21
C ILE A 25 -135.30 -51.44 19.81
N GLY A 26 -134.85 -52.11 18.74
CA GLY A 26 -135.12 -51.74 17.35
C GLY A 26 -134.22 -50.63 16.77
N THR A 27 -133.07 -50.30 17.38
CA THR A 27 -132.18 -49.20 16.93
C THR A 27 -130.79 -49.23 17.59
N PHE A 28 -129.78 -48.65 16.92
CA PHE A 28 -128.40 -48.56 17.44
C PHE A 28 -127.85 -47.12 17.43
N VAL A 29 -126.77 -46.87 18.19
CA VAL A 29 -126.04 -45.59 18.27
C VAL A 29 -124.53 -45.79 18.13
N CYS A 30 -123.85 -44.88 17.43
CA CYS A 30 -122.38 -44.83 17.30
C CYS A 30 -121.77 -43.70 18.14
N HIS A 31 -120.61 -43.96 18.77
CA HIS A 31 -119.79 -42.95 19.45
C HIS A 31 -118.41 -42.81 18.79
N CYS A 32 -118.03 -41.59 18.42
CA CYS A 32 -116.81 -41.28 17.67
C CYS A 32 -115.59 -40.99 18.56
N LYS A 33 -114.39 -41.13 17.99
CA LYS A 33 -113.13 -40.74 18.64
C LYS A 33 -112.77 -39.28 18.34
N PRO A 34 -111.90 -38.63 19.14
CA PRO A 34 -111.32 -37.33 18.80
C PRO A 34 -110.70 -37.32 17.40
N GLY A 35 -110.73 -36.16 16.75
CA GLY A 35 -110.45 -36.00 15.31
C GLY A 35 -111.63 -36.36 14.39
N TYR A 36 -112.62 -37.13 14.86
CA TYR A 36 -113.73 -37.62 14.01
C TYR A 36 -115.11 -37.10 14.41
N SER A 37 -115.91 -36.77 13.40
CA SER A 37 -117.31 -36.32 13.52
C SER A 37 -118.21 -36.97 12.46
N GLY A 38 -119.53 -36.84 12.64
CA GLY A 38 -120.53 -37.46 11.75
C GLY A 38 -121.44 -38.47 12.46
N LEU A 39 -122.47 -38.96 11.76
CA LEU A 39 -123.44 -39.91 12.33
C LEU A 39 -122.91 -41.35 12.39
N LEU A 40 -122.01 -41.70 11.47
CA LEU A 40 -121.28 -42.97 11.46
C LEU A 40 -119.78 -42.76 11.71
N CYS A 41 -119.41 -41.57 12.22
CA CYS A 41 -118.04 -41.11 12.47
C CYS A 41 -117.19 -40.90 11.20
N GLU A 42 -117.82 -40.41 10.13
CA GLU A 42 -117.29 -40.43 8.76
C GLU A 42 -116.40 -39.23 8.32
N LYS A 43 -116.19 -38.20 9.16
CA LYS A 43 -115.48 -36.96 8.79
C LYS A 43 -114.31 -36.62 9.73
N ASP A 44 -113.20 -36.16 9.16
CA ASP A 44 -111.98 -35.68 9.85
C ASP A 44 -112.04 -34.15 10.13
N ILE A 45 -111.06 -33.58 10.85
CA ILE A 45 -110.96 -32.14 11.18
C ILE A 45 -109.62 -31.58 10.64
N ASN A 46 -109.56 -30.27 10.37
CA ASN A 46 -108.40 -29.54 9.82
C ASN A 46 -107.98 -28.41 10.77
N GLU A 47 -106.73 -28.43 11.23
CA GLU A 47 -106.21 -27.51 12.24
C GLU A 47 -105.50 -26.27 11.64
N CYS A 48 -105.01 -26.37 10.40
CA CYS A 48 -104.23 -25.31 9.75
C CYS A 48 -104.95 -23.97 9.54
N THR A 49 -106.28 -23.96 9.54
CA THR A 49 -107.09 -22.72 9.41
C THR A 49 -106.78 -21.65 10.47
N SER A 50 -106.15 -22.04 11.58
CA SER A 50 -105.67 -21.13 12.64
C SER A 50 -104.44 -20.27 12.26
N SER A 51 -103.76 -20.55 11.15
CA SER A 51 -102.54 -19.85 10.67
C SER A 51 -101.40 -19.73 11.72
N PRO A 52 -100.89 -20.85 12.27
CA PRO A 52 -100.01 -20.85 13.46
C PRO A 52 -98.51 -20.61 13.20
N CYS A 53 -98.04 -20.52 11.95
CA CYS A 53 -96.61 -20.39 11.65
C CYS A 53 -96.16 -18.92 11.55
N LEU A 54 -95.03 -18.59 12.16
CA LEU A 54 -94.46 -17.23 12.20
C LEU A 54 -93.36 -17.04 11.15
N ASN A 55 -92.83 -15.81 11.04
CA ASN A 55 -91.66 -15.45 10.23
C ASN A 55 -91.69 -15.92 8.76
N GLY A 56 -92.90 -16.02 8.17
CA GLY A 56 -93.10 -16.46 6.78
C GLY A 56 -93.04 -17.99 6.58
N GLY A 57 -93.06 -18.78 7.66
CA GLY A 57 -93.16 -20.24 7.58
C GLY A 57 -94.51 -20.71 7.01
N HIS A 58 -94.48 -21.80 6.24
CA HIS A 58 -95.69 -22.41 5.65
C HIS A 58 -96.25 -23.49 6.57
N CYS A 59 -97.58 -23.53 6.74
CA CYS A 59 -98.26 -24.54 7.56
C CYS A 59 -98.75 -25.72 6.72
N VAL A 60 -98.72 -26.94 7.28
CA VAL A 60 -99.18 -28.18 6.62
C VAL A 60 -100.04 -28.98 7.60
N ASP A 61 -101.19 -29.44 7.13
CA ASP A 61 -102.24 -30.10 7.92
C ASP A 61 -101.99 -31.61 7.98
N GLU A 62 -102.13 -32.19 9.17
CA GLU A 62 -101.99 -33.62 9.42
C GLU A 62 -103.21 -34.16 10.14
N ARG A 63 -103.39 -35.49 10.13
CA ARG A 63 -104.54 -36.13 10.80
C ARG A 63 -104.44 -35.90 12.32
N ASN A 64 -105.25 -34.98 12.85
CA ASN A 64 -105.22 -34.52 14.24
C ASN A 64 -103.88 -33.82 14.59
N GLY A 65 -103.46 -32.83 13.78
CA GLY A 65 -102.24 -32.05 13.99
C GLY A 65 -101.85 -31.12 12.84
N TYR A 66 -100.75 -30.37 12.99
CA TYR A 66 -100.12 -29.60 11.92
C TYR A 66 -98.61 -29.46 12.15
N HIS A 67 -97.86 -29.11 11.10
CA HIS A 67 -96.45 -28.69 11.22
C HIS A 67 -96.15 -27.41 10.43
N CYS A 68 -95.01 -26.76 10.74
CA CYS A 68 -94.52 -25.56 10.07
C CYS A 68 -93.18 -25.84 9.35
N THR A 69 -93.02 -25.33 8.12
CA THR A 69 -91.73 -25.36 7.39
C THR A 69 -91.17 -23.93 7.25
N CYS A 70 -89.94 -23.72 7.72
CA CYS A 70 -89.39 -22.38 7.97
C CYS A 70 -88.60 -21.78 6.80
N ALA A 71 -88.59 -20.44 6.74
CA ALA A 71 -87.72 -19.68 5.85
C ALA A 71 -86.24 -19.78 6.27
N LYS A 72 -85.32 -19.66 5.31
CA LYS A 72 -83.87 -19.73 5.57
C LYS A 72 -83.45 -18.64 6.56
N GLY A 73 -82.70 -19.03 7.59
CA GLY A 73 -82.31 -18.16 8.72
C GLY A 73 -83.20 -18.31 9.95
N PHE A 74 -84.30 -19.07 9.87
CA PHE A 74 -85.23 -19.30 10.98
C PHE A 74 -85.45 -20.79 11.26
N THR A 75 -85.77 -21.10 12.52
CA THR A 75 -85.97 -22.44 13.08
C THR A 75 -86.97 -22.39 14.24
N GLY A 76 -87.28 -23.54 14.83
CA GLY A 76 -88.31 -23.69 15.88
C GLY A 76 -89.63 -24.24 15.35
N ALA A 77 -90.53 -24.64 16.26
CA ALA A 77 -91.74 -25.39 15.92
C ALA A 77 -92.78 -24.56 15.14
N HIS A 78 -92.72 -23.24 15.29
CA HIS A 78 -93.52 -22.24 14.59
C HIS A 78 -92.62 -21.26 13.82
N CYS A 79 -91.36 -21.61 13.57
CA CYS A 79 -90.34 -20.78 12.92
C CYS A 79 -89.99 -19.49 13.70
N GLU A 80 -90.17 -19.52 15.02
CA GLU A 80 -90.07 -18.40 15.94
C GLU A 80 -88.64 -17.94 16.25
N SER A 81 -87.63 -18.80 16.06
CA SER A 81 -86.24 -18.55 16.43
C SER A 81 -85.38 -18.22 15.20
N GLU A 82 -84.44 -17.30 15.36
CA GLU A 82 -83.44 -16.93 14.34
C GLU A 82 -82.14 -17.76 14.56
N VAL A 83 -81.37 -18.00 13.50
CA VAL A 83 -80.20 -18.89 13.50
C VAL A 83 -78.89 -18.10 13.45
N ASN A 84 -78.32 -17.78 14.62
CA ASN A 84 -77.00 -17.14 14.74
C ASN A 84 -75.89 -18.00 14.11
N GLU A 85 -75.40 -17.59 12.94
CA GLU A 85 -74.38 -18.32 12.18
C GLU A 85 -72.96 -18.01 12.68
N CYS A 86 -72.76 -16.90 13.41
CA CYS A 86 -71.47 -16.57 14.03
C CYS A 86 -70.99 -17.58 15.09
N LEU A 87 -71.89 -18.36 15.71
CA LEU A 87 -71.52 -19.47 16.62
C LEU A 87 -70.59 -20.51 15.98
N SER A 88 -70.55 -20.60 14.65
CA SER A 88 -69.62 -21.48 13.91
C SER A 88 -68.16 -21.01 13.89
N ASN A 89 -67.86 -19.81 14.42
CA ASN A 89 -66.55 -19.13 14.38
C ASN A 89 -65.94 -19.03 12.95
N PRO A 90 -66.67 -18.47 11.97
CA PRO A 90 -66.25 -18.50 10.56
C PRO A 90 -65.13 -17.50 10.20
N CYS A 91 -64.87 -16.50 11.05
CA CYS A 91 -63.90 -15.44 10.78
C CYS A 91 -62.47 -15.84 11.20
N LEU A 92 -61.51 -15.70 10.29
CA LEU A 92 -60.11 -16.06 10.49
C LEU A 92 -59.29 -14.89 11.04
N ASN A 93 -58.02 -15.15 11.36
CA ASN A 93 -57.04 -14.14 11.82
C ASN A 93 -57.51 -13.28 13.02
N ARG A 94 -58.37 -13.85 13.88
CA ARG A 94 -58.99 -13.18 15.05
C ARG A 94 -59.89 -11.97 14.69
N ALA A 95 -60.40 -11.92 13.46
CA ALA A 95 -61.42 -10.96 13.06
C ALA A 95 -62.74 -11.16 13.83
N VAL A 96 -63.49 -10.07 14.03
CA VAL A 96 -64.75 -10.10 14.79
C VAL A 96 -65.90 -10.52 13.88
N CYS A 97 -66.68 -11.52 14.30
CA CYS A 97 -67.88 -11.95 13.58
C CYS A 97 -69.09 -11.10 13.99
N GLU A 98 -69.82 -10.56 13.01
CA GLU A 98 -71.10 -9.89 13.19
C GLU A 98 -72.21 -10.67 12.48
N ASP A 99 -73.22 -11.04 13.27
CA ASP A 99 -74.33 -11.90 12.90
C ASP A 99 -75.43 -11.14 12.14
N ARG A 100 -76.11 -11.78 11.18
CA ARG A 100 -77.17 -11.17 10.38
C ARG A 100 -78.19 -12.25 9.97
N VAL A 101 -79.41 -11.83 9.66
CA VAL A 101 -80.50 -12.76 9.30
C VAL A 101 -80.15 -13.59 8.05
N GLY A 102 -79.73 -14.84 8.26
CA GLY A 102 -79.36 -15.81 7.23
C GLY A 102 -77.96 -15.64 6.61
N GLY A 103 -77.04 -14.95 7.29
CA GLY A 103 -75.60 -14.97 7.03
C GLY A 103 -74.77 -14.15 8.03
N PHE A 104 -73.43 -14.17 7.93
CA PHE A 104 -72.54 -13.42 8.83
C PHE A 104 -71.64 -12.43 8.09
N SER A 105 -70.92 -11.60 8.84
CA SER A 105 -70.01 -10.56 8.33
C SER A 105 -68.76 -10.44 9.21
N CYS A 106 -67.56 -10.64 8.65
CA CYS A 106 -66.31 -10.51 9.39
C CYS A 106 -65.75 -9.08 9.34
N LYS A 107 -65.37 -8.52 10.50
CA LYS A 107 -64.62 -7.25 10.63
C LYS A 107 -63.14 -7.54 10.86
N CYS A 108 -62.34 -7.26 9.83
CA CYS A 108 -60.92 -7.55 9.81
C CYS A 108 -60.12 -6.61 10.71
N LEU A 109 -59.06 -7.14 11.32
CA LEU A 109 -58.03 -6.35 11.97
C LEU A 109 -57.15 -5.64 10.93
N PRO A 110 -56.50 -4.51 11.26
CA PRO A 110 -55.52 -3.87 10.39
C PRO A 110 -54.46 -4.85 9.89
N GLY A 111 -54.09 -4.74 8.61
CA GLY A 111 -53.23 -5.71 7.90
C GLY A 111 -53.99 -6.87 7.24
N PHE A 112 -55.29 -7.08 7.50
CA PHE A 112 -56.07 -8.18 6.93
C PHE A 112 -57.26 -7.72 6.07
N THR A 113 -57.59 -8.54 5.07
CA THR A 113 -58.67 -8.33 4.11
C THR A 113 -59.22 -9.67 3.61
N GLY A 114 -60.29 -9.66 2.81
CA GLY A 114 -61.04 -10.85 2.41
C GLY A 114 -62.38 -10.99 3.16
N VAL A 115 -63.19 -11.97 2.77
CA VAL A 115 -64.57 -12.13 3.30
C VAL A 115 -64.58 -12.77 4.69
N LEU A 116 -63.60 -13.63 4.97
CA LEU A 116 -63.32 -14.23 6.27
C LEU A 116 -62.09 -13.58 6.93
N CYS A 117 -61.60 -12.47 6.38
CA CYS A 117 -60.33 -11.81 6.75
C CYS A 117 -59.10 -12.71 6.56
N GLU A 118 -59.16 -13.59 5.56
CA GLU A 118 -58.21 -14.66 5.26
C GLU A 118 -56.87 -14.19 4.67
N ARG A 119 -56.81 -12.99 4.09
CA ARG A 119 -55.69 -12.52 3.28
C ARG A 119 -54.94 -11.37 3.96
N ASN A 120 -53.62 -11.49 4.08
CA ASN A 120 -52.75 -10.36 4.49
C ASN A 120 -52.76 -9.26 3.40
N ILE A 121 -52.59 -8.01 3.80
CA ILE A 121 -52.36 -6.88 2.90
C ILE A 121 -50.86 -6.83 2.61
N ASP A 122 -50.46 -6.99 1.35
CA ASP A 122 -49.04 -6.85 0.95
C ASP A 122 -48.67 -5.36 0.96
N GLU A 123 -47.98 -4.92 2.01
CA GLU A 123 -47.56 -3.53 2.15
C GLU A 123 -46.39 -3.16 1.21
N CYS A 124 -45.65 -4.14 0.71
CA CYS A 124 -44.55 -3.94 -0.23
C CYS A 124 -45.00 -3.53 -1.64
N LEU A 125 -46.26 -3.78 -2.01
CA LEU A 125 -46.87 -3.25 -3.26
C LEU A 125 -46.80 -1.71 -3.37
N SER A 126 -46.72 -1.00 -2.24
CA SER A 126 -46.52 0.46 -2.21
C SER A 126 -45.11 0.92 -2.63
N ARG A 127 -44.17 -0.01 -2.80
CA ARG A 127 -42.75 0.21 -3.13
C ARG A 127 -42.05 1.21 -2.16
N PRO A 128 -42.09 0.98 -0.83
CA PRO A 128 -41.58 1.95 0.15
C PRO A 128 -40.03 2.02 0.17
N CYS A 129 -39.37 0.89 -0.08
CA CYS A 129 -37.91 0.77 -0.02
C CYS A 129 -37.20 1.47 -1.19
N ARG A 130 -36.10 2.16 -0.89
CA ARG A 130 -35.29 2.94 -1.85
C ARG A 130 -33.96 2.27 -2.15
N ASN A 131 -33.19 2.86 -3.06
CA ASN A 131 -31.78 2.52 -3.32
C ASN A 131 -31.53 1.02 -3.62
N GLY A 132 -32.46 0.37 -4.34
CA GLY A 132 -32.37 -1.05 -4.71
C GLY A 132 -32.67 -2.05 -3.58
N ALA A 133 -33.05 -1.58 -2.39
CA ALA A 133 -33.37 -2.44 -1.25
C ALA A 133 -34.59 -3.34 -1.51
N THR A 134 -34.52 -4.58 -1.03
CA THR A 134 -35.59 -5.57 -1.20
C THR A 134 -36.64 -5.42 -0.10
N CYS A 135 -37.90 -5.19 -0.47
CA CYS A 135 -39.00 -5.15 0.49
C CYS A 135 -39.44 -6.57 0.88
N ARG A 136 -39.67 -6.81 2.18
CA ARG A 136 -40.28 -8.01 2.72
C ARG A 136 -41.58 -7.67 3.45
N ASP A 137 -42.65 -8.34 3.07
CA ASP A 137 -43.99 -8.20 3.66
C ASP A 137 -44.04 -8.74 5.10
N GLY A 138 -45.03 -8.25 5.85
CA GLY A 138 -45.31 -8.62 7.24
C GLY A 138 -46.77 -8.29 7.59
N ILE A 139 -47.14 -8.38 8.87
CA ILE A 139 -48.54 -8.15 9.28
C ILE A 139 -48.68 -6.68 9.67
N ASN A 140 -49.38 -5.87 8.87
CA ASN A 140 -49.56 -4.43 9.08
C ASN A 140 -48.20 -3.70 9.27
N SER A 141 -47.14 -4.19 8.62
CA SER A 141 -45.77 -3.72 8.70
C SER A 141 -44.89 -4.38 7.63
N PHE A 142 -44.18 -3.56 6.84
CA PHE A 142 -43.14 -4.03 5.93
C PHE A 142 -41.73 -3.91 6.55
N ARG A 143 -40.75 -4.64 6.02
CA ARG A 143 -39.33 -4.46 6.33
C ARG A 143 -38.50 -4.37 5.06
N CYS A 144 -37.76 -3.27 4.92
CA CYS A 144 -36.74 -3.16 3.89
C CYS A 144 -35.47 -3.92 4.29
N LEU A 145 -34.91 -4.69 3.35
CA LEU A 145 -33.59 -5.29 3.41
C LEU A 145 -32.67 -4.43 2.55
N CYS A 146 -31.90 -3.57 3.21
CA CYS A 146 -31.01 -2.63 2.53
C CYS A 146 -29.87 -3.36 1.81
N VAL A 147 -29.49 -2.83 0.65
CA VAL A 147 -28.22 -3.20 0.01
C VAL A 147 -27.07 -2.64 0.85
N THR A 148 -25.89 -3.24 0.73
CA THR A 148 -24.68 -2.83 1.44
C THR A 148 -24.37 -1.36 1.15
N GLY A 149 -24.07 -0.58 2.19
CA GLY A 149 -23.86 0.88 2.12
C GLY A 149 -25.08 1.72 2.49
N TYR A 150 -26.28 1.13 2.64
CA TYR A 150 -27.49 1.88 3.00
C TYR A 150 -28.14 1.45 4.32
N THR A 151 -28.75 2.41 5.01
CA THR A 151 -29.45 2.27 6.27
C THR A 151 -30.68 3.20 6.32
N GLY A 152 -31.41 3.23 7.44
CA GLY A 152 -32.70 3.90 7.57
C GLY A 152 -33.89 2.96 7.34
N LEU A 153 -35.11 3.42 7.62
CA LEU A 153 -36.30 2.56 7.65
C LEU A 153 -36.70 2.06 6.25
N ASN A 154 -36.46 2.90 5.24
CA ASN A 154 -36.70 2.66 3.82
C ASN A 154 -35.39 2.52 3.05
N CYS A 155 -34.26 2.34 3.73
CA CYS A 155 -32.90 2.33 3.17
C CYS A 155 -32.50 3.66 2.48
N GLU A 156 -33.01 4.77 3.00
CA GLU A 156 -32.87 6.13 2.45
C GLU A 156 -31.55 6.84 2.80
N VAL A 157 -30.78 6.33 3.77
CA VAL A 157 -29.57 6.98 4.32
C VAL A 157 -28.31 6.24 3.85
N ASN A 158 -27.31 6.94 3.31
CA ASN A 158 -25.98 6.35 3.06
C ASN A 158 -25.27 6.12 4.40
N ILE A 159 -24.59 4.98 4.56
CA ILE A 159 -23.72 4.71 5.69
C ILE A 159 -22.44 5.52 5.49
N ASN A 160 -22.18 6.48 6.38
CA ASN A 160 -20.95 7.28 6.32
C ASN A 160 -19.77 6.42 6.78
N ASP A 161 -19.03 5.86 5.82
CA ASP A 161 -17.91 4.94 6.08
C ASP A 161 -16.71 5.67 6.72
N CYS A 162 -16.61 6.99 6.51
CA CYS A 162 -15.63 7.86 7.15
C CYS A 162 -15.85 8.08 8.66
N ALA A 163 -17.02 7.74 9.21
CA ALA A 163 -17.33 7.93 10.63
C ALA A 163 -16.43 7.10 11.59
N SER A 164 -15.72 6.10 11.06
CA SER A 164 -14.75 5.28 11.79
C SER A 164 -13.33 5.89 11.84
N SER A 165 -13.12 7.08 11.25
CA SER A 165 -11.80 7.68 11.00
C SER A 165 -10.81 6.71 10.32
N PRO A 166 -11.16 6.12 9.16
CA PRO A 166 -10.38 5.04 8.58
C PRO A 166 -9.05 5.51 7.95
N CYS A 167 -8.90 6.79 7.60
CA CYS A 167 -7.68 7.33 6.99
C CYS A 167 -6.61 7.66 8.04
N LEU A 168 -5.35 7.33 7.74
CA LEU A 168 -4.19 7.57 8.60
C LEU A 168 -3.47 8.87 8.22
N ASN A 169 -2.44 9.24 9.00
CA ASN A 169 -1.50 10.33 8.69
C ASN A 169 -2.18 11.67 8.36
N HIS A 170 -3.29 12.00 9.04
CA HIS A 170 -4.10 13.20 8.82
C HIS A 170 -4.74 13.34 7.41
N ALA A 171 -4.82 12.26 6.64
CA ALA A 171 -5.48 12.22 5.35
C ALA A 171 -6.98 12.53 5.42
N THR A 172 -7.50 13.22 4.40
CA THR A 172 -8.91 13.64 4.36
C THR A 172 -9.77 12.48 3.86
N CYS A 173 -10.63 11.95 4.72
CA CYS A 173 -11.60 10.93 4.33
C CYS A 173 -12.76 11.55 3.53
N VAL A 174 -13.04 10.97 2.36
CA VAL A 174 -14.21 11.30 1.52
C VAL A 174 -15.14 10.10 1.49
N ASP A 175 -16.39 10.32 1.87
CA ASP A 175 -17.44 9.31 1.88
C ASP A 175 -17.84 8.91 0.45
N ALA A 176 -18.05 7.62 0.20
CA ALA A 176 -18.52 7.10 -1.08
C ALA A 176 -19.63 6.05 -0.87
N LEU A 177 -20.00 5.33 -1.93
CA LEU A 177 -21.07 4.32 -1.87
C LEU A 177 -20.49 2.98 -1.42
N ASN A 178 -20.75 2.59 -0.16
CA ASN A 178 -20.24 1.36 0.45
C ASN A 178 -18.69 1.26 0.41
N SER A 179 -18.03 2.40 0.58
CA SER A 179 -16.58 2.57 0.67
C SER A 179 -16.29 3.98 1.14
N TYR A 180 -15.09 4.19 1.69
CA TYR A 180 -14.48 5.52 1.78
C TYR A 180 -13.37 5.67 0.73
N VAL A 181 -12.92 6.90 0.50
CA VAL A 181 -11.70 7.23 -0.28
C VAL A 181 -10.85 8.17 0.55
N CYS A 182 -9.63 7.77 0.88
CA CYS A 182 -8.68 8.63 1.58
C CYS A 182 -7.91 9.51 0.59
N LYS A 183 -8.05 10.84 0.71
CA LYS A 183 -7.20 11.81 0.03
C LYS A 183 -5.94 12.02 0.86
N CYS A 184 -4.83 11.44 0.41
CA CYS A 184 -3.55 11.48 1.12
C CYS A 184 -2.95 12.89 1.12
N PRO A 185 -2.29 13.29 2.21
CA PRO A 185 -1.46 14.48 2.21
C PRO A 185 -0.18 14.21 1.39
N PRO A 186 0.51 15.27 0.94
CA PRO A 186 1.76 15.17 0.20
C PRO A 186 2.80 14.23 0.84
N GLY A 187 3.43 13.39 0.02
CA GLY A 187 4.43 12.40 0.43
C GLY A 187 3.87 11.15 1.13
N PHE A 188 2.57 10.86 1.00
CA PHE A 188 1.93 9.63 1.49
C PHE A 188 1.07 8.97 0.41
N THR A 189 0.97 7.65 0.45
CA THR A 189 0.23 6.82 -0.50
C THR A 189 -0.40 5.60 0.19
N GLY A 190 -1.14 4.79 -0.58
CA GLY A 190 -1.89 3.63 -0.08
C GLY A 190 -3.38 3.91 0.13
N SER A 191 -4.15 2.84 0.34
CA SER A 191 -5.62 2.84 0.41
C SER A 191 -6.21 3.70 1.56
N ARG A 192 -5.42 3.85 2.62
CA ARG A 192 -5.69 4.57 3.86
C ARG A 192 -4.65 5.65 4.13
N CYS A 193 -3.77 5.95 3.16
CA CYS A 193 -2.60 6.82 3.30
C CYS A 193 -1.61 6.31 4.36
N GLU A 194 -1.51 4.99 4.47
CA GLU A 194 -0.72 4.21 5.41
C GLU A 194 0.77 4.17 5.08
N THR A 195 1.15 4.38 3.82
CA THR A 195 2.52 4.27 3.34
C THR A 195 3.15 5.65 3.17
N GLU A 196 4.21 5.92 3.91
CA GLU A 196 5.08 7.08 3.69
C GLU A 196 5.98 6.84 2.47
N GLN A 197 6.08 7.83 1.56
CA GLN A 197 6.91 7.73 0.37
C GLN A 197 8.32 8.30 0.63
N SER A 198 9.36 7.58 0.22
CA SER A 198 10.76 8.04 0.36
C SER A 198 11.05 9.22 -0.56
N SER A 199 11.65 10.28 -0.01
CA SER A 199 12.19 11.41 -0.78
C SER A 199 13.65 11.23 -1.23
N GLY A 200 14.27 10.07 -0.92
CA GLY A 200 15.69 9.78 -1.13
C GLY A 200 16.13 9.56 -2.59
N PHE A 201 15.54 10.25 -3.56
CA PHE A 201 15.84 10.11 -4.99
C PHE A 201 16.11 11.43 -5.70
N ASN A 202 16.82 11.34 -6.84
CA ASN A 202 17.04 12.40 -7.80
C ASN A 202 16.29 12.07 -9.09
N LEU A 203 15.88 13.09 -9.84
CA LEU A 203 15.42 12.96 -11.22
C LEU A 203 16.48 13.55 -12.16
N ASP A 204 17.06 12.70 -12.99
CA ASP A 204 18.10 13.02 -13.96
C ASP A 204 17.49 13.22 -15.37
N PHE A 205 17.73 14.39 -15.94
CA PHE A 205 17.36 14.81 -17.29
C PHE A 205 18.65 14.77 -18.14
N GLU A 206 19.04 13.58 -18.61
CA GLU A 206 20.40 13.32 -19.13
C GLU A 206 20.73 13.98 -20.48
N VAL A 207 19.72 14.41 -21.26
CA VAL A 207 19.90 15.02 -22.60
C VAL A 207 18.83 16.08 -22.88
N SER A 208 19.18 17.11 -23.66
CA SER A 208 18.21 18.05 -24.23
C SER A 208 17.28 17.34 -25.22
N GLY A 209 16.00 17.77 -25.24
CA GLY A 209 14.97 17.22 -26.12
C GLY A 209 13.62 17.03 -25.43
N ILE A 210 12.57 16.86 -26.24
CA ILE A 210 11.15 16.83 -25.83
C ILE A 210 10.71 15.57 -25.07
N TYR A 211 11.61 14.61 -24.85
CA TYR A 211 11.28 13.25 -24.39
C TYR A 211 11.64 12.97 -22.93
N GLY A 212 12.02 13.98 -22.15
CA GLY A 212 12.34 13.84 -20.73
C GLY A 212 11.67 14.94 -19.93
N TYR A 213 10.56 14.62 -19.27
CA TYR A 213 9.83 15.56 -18.42
C TYR A 213 9.09 14.84 -17.29
N VAL A 214 8.68 15.61 -16.29
CA VAL A 214 7.64 15.21 -15.33
C VAL A 214 6.41 16.05 -15.62
N MET A 215 5.21 15.48 -15.64
CA MET A 215 3.95 16.21 -15.78
C MET A 215 2.93 15.76 -14.73
N LEU A 216 2.40 16.71 -13.97
CA LEU A 216 1.30 16.53 -13.03
C LEU A 216 0.12 17.41 -13.47
N ASP A 217 -0.87 16.82 -14.16
CA ASP A 217 -2.07 17.54 -14.60
C ASP A 217 -3.15 17.61 -13.51
N GLY A 218 -3.76 18.79 -13.36
CA GLY A 218 -4.89 19.05 -12.47
C GLY A 218 -4.55 19.09 -10.97
N VAL A 219 -3.30 18.86 -10.57
CA VAL A 219 -2.93 18.62 -9.16
C VAL A 219 -2.76 19.93 -8.37
N LEU A 220 -2.32 21.02 -9.00
CA LEU A 220 -2.16 22.31 -8.31
C LEU A 220 -3.51 23.00 -8.05
N PRO A 221 -3.82 23.37 -6.79
CA PRO A 221 -4.97 24.22 -6.46
C PRO A 221 -4.69 25.69 -6.82
N SER A 222 -5.69 26.57 -6.77
CA SER A 222 -5.44 28.01 -6.96
C SER A 222 -4.70 28.60 -5.75
N LEU A 223 -3.53 29.18 -6.01
CA LEU A 223 -2.63 29.72 -4.99
C LEU A 223 -2.71 31.26 -4.94
N GLY A 224 -2.95 31.82 -3.76
CA GLY A 224 -2.75 33.25 -3.50
C GLY A 224 -1.31 33.57 -3.15
N ASP A 225 -0.67 32.70 -2.38
CA ASP A 225 0.73 32.76 -2.00
C ASP A 225 1.40 31.43 -2.38
N ILE A 226 2.68 31.47 -2.73
CA ILE A 226 3.47 30.29 -3.06
C ILE A 226 4.86 30.37 -2.42
N THR A 227 5.34 29.23 -1.93
CA THR A 227 6.78 28.94 -1.87
C THR A 227 7.04 27.69 -2.69
N CYS A 228 8.04 27.73 -3.57
CA CYS A 228 8.56 26.56 -4.26
C CYS A 228 10.06 26.46 -3.95
N ALA A 229 10.51 25.34 -3.40
CA ALA A 229 11.92 25.12 -3.04
C ALA A 229 12.39 23.75 -3.52
N PHE A 230 13.61 23.68 -4.06
CA PHE A 230 14.19 22.48 -4.65
C PHE A 230 15.72 22.54 -4.67
N TRP A 231 16.35 21.38 -4.78
CA TRP A 231 17.74 21.28 -5.20
C TRP A 231 17.80 21.04 -6.71
N MET A 232 18.71 21.74 -7.39
CA MET A 232 19.05 21.45 -8.77
C MET A 232 20.56 21.47 -9.00
N LYS A 233 20.98 20.79 -10.05
CA LYS A 233 22.33 20.79 -10.59
C LYS A 233 22.21 20.76 -12.10
N SER A 234 22.44 21.88 -12.78
CA SER A 234 22.56 21.84 -14.24
C SER A 234 23.85 21.13 -14.64
N THR A 235 23.80 20.39 -15.73
CA THR A 235 24.97 19.85 -16.43
C THR A 235 25.25 20.55 -17.76
N ASP A 236 24.31 21.37 -18.23
CA ASP A 236 24.56 22.33 -19.31
C ASP A 236 24.99 23.67 -18.73
N THR A 237 26.13 24.17 -19.19
CA THR A 237 26.75 25.43 -18.79
C THR A 237 26.68 26.49 -19.90
N THR A 238 25.83 26.28 -20.91
CA THR A 238 25.80 27.03 -22.17
C THR A 238 24.39 27.36 -22.68
N ASN A 239 23.44 26.44 -22.55
CA ASN A 239 22.04 26.66 -22.90
C ASN A 239 21.20 27.08 -21.68
N TYR A 240 20.05 27.66 -21.96
CA TYR A 240 19.07 28.05 -20.95
C TYR A 240 18.14 26.88 -20.67
N GLY A 241 17.75 26.70 -19.41
CA GLY A 241 16.97 25.55 -18.99
C GLY A 241 15.78 25.94 -18.12
N THR A 242 14.65 25.29 -18.38
CA THR A 242 13.40 25.45 -17.63
C THR A 242 13.21 24.29 -16.65
N PRO A 243 13.68 24.39 -15.39
CA PRO A 243 13.49 23.34 -14.38
C PRO A 243 12.02 23.16 -13.97
N ILE A 244 11.22 24.24 -13.95
CA ILE A 244 9.80 24.22 -13.52
C ILE A 244 8.96 25.18 -14.38
N SER A 245 7.89 24.66 -14.99
CA SER A 245 6.84 25.44 -15.66
C SER A 245 5.43 24.98 -15.25
N TYR A 246 4.44 25.86 -15.35
CA TYR A 246 3.05 25.58 -15.01
C TYR A 246 2.08 26.33 -15.93
N ALA A 247 1.27 25.56 -16.63
CA ALA A 247 0.40 26.01 -17.72
C ALA A 247 -1.07 25.65 -17.49
N VAL A 248 -2.00 26.45 -18.00
CA VAL A 248 -3.45 26.32 -17.73
C VAL A 248 -4.28 26.53 -18.99
N GLU A 249 -5.33 25.72 -19.18
CA GLU A 249 -6.28 25.88 -20.28
C GLU A 249 -7.02 27.22 -20.16
N ASN A 250 -6.79 28.15 -21.11
CA ASN A 250 -7.38 29.50 -21.18
C ASN A 250 -6.97 30.48 -20.07
N GLY A 251 -5.79 30.28 -19.44
CA GLY A 251 -5.21 31.29 -18.54
C GLY A 251 -4.36 32.33 -19.27
N SER A 252 -3.51 33.04 -18.51
CA SER A 252 -2.34 33.72 -19.06
C SER A 252 -1.25 32.69 -19.36
N ASP A 253 -0.56 32.85 -20.49
CA ASP A 253 0.69 32.15 -20.82
C ASP A 253 1.64 32.19 -19.60
N ASN A 254 2.33 31.10 -19.30
CA ASN A 254 3.26 31.00 -18.17
C ASN A 254 2.66 31.47 -16.82
N ALA A 255 1.71 30.69 -16.29
CA ALA A 255 1.03 30.99 -15.02
C ALA A 255 1.96 30.92 -13.80
N PHE A 256 2.92 29.99 -13.81
CA PHE A 256 4.13 30.06 -12.98
C PHE A 256 5.29 29.40 -13.75
N LEU A 257 6.32 30.16 -14.10
CA LEU A 257 7.50 29.66 -14.81
C LEU A 257 8.76 30.21 -14.15
N LEU A 258 9.79 29.36 -14.08
CA LEU A 258 11.08 29.71 -13.51
C LEU A 258 12.22 29.13 -14.37
N THR A 259 13.03 30.01 -14.97
CA THR A 259 14.10 29.67 -15.93
C THR A 259 15.44 30.32 -15.53
N ASP A 260 16.58 29.70 -15.90
CA ASP A 260 17.91 30.35 -15.79
C ASP A 260 18.39 30.80 -17.20
N TYR A 261 18.30 32.10 -17.46
CA TYR A 261 18.76 32.78 -18.68
C TYR A 261 20.18 33.39 -18.51
N ASN A 262 21.11 32.67 -17.86
CA ASN A 262 22.34 33.22 -17.27
C ASN A 262 22.03 34.30 -16.21
N GLY A 263 21.00 34.04 -15.42
CA GLY A 263 20.26 34.98 -14.58
C GLY A 263 18.78 34.58 -14.59
N TRP A 264 18.19 34.45 -13.40
CA TRP A 264 16.87 33.83 -13.30
C TRP A 264 15.75 34.75 -13.78
N VAL A 265 14.78 34.19 -14.51
CA VAL A 265 13.52 34.87 -14.85
C VAL A 265 12.36 34.14 -14.19
N LEU A 266 11.54 34.92 -13.46
CA LEU A 266 10.34 34.45 -12.77
C LEU A 266 9.09 35.01 -13.48
N TYR A 267 8.20 34.15 -13.95
CA TYR A 267 6.86 34.53 -14.38
C TYR A 267 5.84 34.14 -13.33
N VAL A 268 4.89 35.04 -13.08
CA VAL A 268 3.65 34.73 -12.34
C VAL A 268 2.47 35.36 -13.08
N ASN A 269 1.51 34.55 -13.50
CA ASN A 269 0.36 34.97 -14.31
C ASN A 269 0.76 35.81 -15.55
N GLY A 270 1.69 35.30 -16.38
CA GLY A 270 2.12 35.97 -17.62
C GLY A 270 2.82 37.31 -17.44
N LYS A 271 3.41 37.56 -16.26
CA LYS A 271 4.26 38.74 -16.01
C LYS A 271 5.63 38.31 -15.54
N GLU A 272 6.65 38.75 -16.27
CA GLU A 272 8.05 38.44 -16.00
C GLU A 272 8.71 39.32 -14.93
N ARG A 273 9.71 38.77 -14.25
CA ARG A 273 10.77 39.49 -13.55
C ARG A 273 12.09 38.81 -13.85
N ILE A 274 12.92 39.48 -14.64
CA ILE A 274 14.36 39.20 -14.71
C ILE A 274 14.98 39.61 -13.37
N THR A 275 15.83 38.77 -12.80
CA THR A 275 16.44 38.95 -11.48
C THR A 275 17.96 39.16 -11.58
N ASP A 276 18.54 39.86 -10.61
CA ASP A 276 20.00 40.07 -10.51
C ASP A 276 20.68 38.92 -9.73
N CYS A 277 20.24 37.69 -9.98
CA CYS A 277 20.77 36.49 -9.34
C CYS A 277 21.99 35.94 -10.10
N PRO A 278 23.02 35.41 -9.40
CA PRO A 278 24.08 34.66 -10.07
C PRO A 278 23.50 33.40 -10.71
N SER A 279 23.99 33.05 -11.91
CA SER A 279 23.66 31.76 -12.53
C SER A 279 24.24 30.61 -11.70
N VAL A 280 23.51 29.49 -11.72
CA VAL A 280 23.84 28.24 -11.01
C VAL A 280 24.20 27.10 -11.98
N ASN A 281 24.45 27.44 -13.25
CA ASN A 281 24.84 26.51 -14.30
C ASN A 281 26.36 26.23 -14.29
N ASP A 282 26.90 25.87 -13.11
CA ASP A 282 28.34 25.65 -12.87
C ASP A 282 28.74 24.16 -12.69
N GLY A 283 27.76 23.25 -12.71
CA GLY A 283 27.94 21.82 -12.48
C GLY A 283 27.83 21.35 -11.02
N ASN A 284 27.55 22.25 -10.07
CA ASN A 284 27.33 21.95 -8.65
C ASN A 284 25.84 21.90 -8.28
N TRP A 285 25.55 21.38 -7.09
CA TRP A 285 24.20 21.36 -6.52
C TRP A 285 23.91 22.66 -5.77
N HIS A 286 22.84 23.35 -6.15
CA HIS A 286 22.33 24.55 -5.49
C HIS A 286 20.91 24.35 -4.97
N HIS A 287 20.61 24.94 -3.81
CA HIS A 287 19.24 25.00 -3.27
C HIS A 287 18.57 26.30 -3.71
N ILE A 288 17.58 26.18 -4.57
CA ILE A 288 16.79 27.27 -5.10
C ILE A 288 15.46 27.32 -4.34
N ALA A 289 15.06 28.50 -3.88
CA ALA A 289 13.71 28.71 -3.39
C ALA A 289 13.14 30.04 -3.87
N VAL A 290 11.90 30.01 -4.33
CA VAL A 290 11.16 31.19 -4.79
C VAL A 290 9.91 31.35 -3.92
N THR A 291 9.69 32.56 -3.41
CA THR A 291 8.46 32.92 -2.69
C THR A 291 7.74 34.04 -3.40
N TRP A 292 6.41 33.96 -3.53
CA TRP A 292 5.57 35.06 -4.02
C TRP A 292 4.23 35.15 -3.27
N THR A 293 3.64 36.35 -3.19
CA THR A 293 2.31 36.60 -2.59
C THR A 293 1.47 37.55 -3.44
N CYS A 294 0.18 37.25 -3.58
CA CYS A 294 -0.75 38.09 -4.35
C CYS A 294 -1.12 39.42 -3.68
N MET A 295 -0.83 39.61 -2.38
CA MET A 295 -1.32 40.78 -1.62
C MET A 295 -0.66 42.09 -2.05
N ASP A 296 0.67 42.12 -2.14
CA ASP A 296 1.49 43.25 -2.58
C ASP A 296 2.37 42.89 -3.81
N GLY A 297 2.29 41.64 -4.28
CA GLY A 297 3.13 41.11 -5.35
C GLY A 297 4.58 40.95 -4.94
N ALA A 298 4.89 40.86 -3.64
CA ALA A 298 6.25 40.62 -3.16
C ALA A 298 6.76 39.27 -3.64
N TRP A 299 7.90 39.27 -4.32
CA TRP A 299 8.61 38.10 -4.80
C TRP A 299 10.04 38.09 -4.27
N ARG A 300 10.61 36.91 -4.03
CA ARG A 300 12.00 36.72 -3.58
C ARG A 300 12.57 35.44 -4.14
N VAL A 301 13.83 35.47 -4.55
CA VAL A 301 14.62 34.32 -4.97
C VAL A 301 15.76 34.11 -3.98
N TYR A 302 15.89 32.89 -3.49
CA TYR A 302 16.90 32.47 -2.54
C TYR A 302 17.78 31.39 -3.17
N ILE A 303 19.09 31.52 -2.99
CA ILE A 303 20.10 30.55 -3.43
C ILE A 303 20.91 30.13 -2.20
N ASP A 304 21.04 28.82 -1.98
CA ASP A 304 21.77 28.19 -0.86
C ASP A 304 21.37 28.76 0.52
N GLY A 305 20.06 28.98 0.69
CA GLY A 305 19.47 29.49 1.93
C GLY A 305 19.72 30.98 2.21
N LYS A 306 20.25 31.74 1.24
CA LYS A 306 20.46 33.19 1.31
C LYS A 306 19.50 33.87 0.35
N LEU A 307 18.96 35.03 0.74
CA LEU A 307 18.23 35.89 -0.20
C LEU A 307 19.21 36.39 -1.26
N SER A 308 18.91 36.14 -2.54
CA SER A 308 19.70 36.58 -3.68
C SER A 308 19.12 37.86 -4.28
N ASP A 309 17.83 37.84 -4.60
CA ASP A 309 17.09 39.00 -5.13
C ASP A 309 15.63 38.99 -4.64
N GLY A 310 14.94 40.12 -4.76
CA GLY A 310 13.51 40.24 -4.46
C GLY A 310 12.96 41.65 -4.59
N GLY A 311 11.69 41.74 -4.95
CA GLY A 311 10.97 43.00 -5.15
C GLY A 311 9.49 42.87 -4.81
N SER A 312 8.67 43.79 -5.33
CA SER A 312 7.21 43.76 -5.19
C SER A 312 6.50 44.22 -6.47
N GLY A 313 5.15 44.25 -6.44
CA GLY A 313 4.34 44.65 -7.58
C GLY A 313 4.17 43.58 -8.67
N LEU A 314 4.64 42.34 -8.47
CA LEU A 314 4.44 41.25 -9.42
C LEU A 314 3.04 40.67 -9.27
N SER A 315 2.20 40.76 -10.30
CA SER A 315 0.87 40.13 -10.39
C SER A 315 -0.09 40.35 -9.19
N VAL A 316 0.04 41.51 -8.53
CA VAL A 316 -0.79 41.97 -7.40
C VAL A 316 -2.29 41.77 -7.66
N GLY A 317 -3.00 41.26 -6.65
CA GLY A 317 -4.46 41.09 -6.66
C GLY A 317 -4.98 39.92 -7.50
N SER A 318 -4.15 39.30 -8.34
CA SER A 318 -4.46 38.06 -9.06
C SER A 318 -3.92 36.85 -8.30
N LYS A 319 -4.63 35.72 -8.32
CA LYS A 319 -4.15 34.43 -7.83
C LYS A 319 -3.61 33.60 -8.99
N ILE A 320 -2.70 32.66 -8.72
CA ILE A 320 -2.33 31.62 -9.69
C ILE A 320 -3.56 30.71 -9.87
N PRO A 321 -4.06 30.45 -11.10
CA PRO A 321 -5.18 29.55 -11.32
C PRO A 321 -4.82 28.10 -10.97
N GLY A 322 -5.78 27.33 -10.47
CA GLY A 322 -5.61 25.88 -10.23
C GLY A 322 -6.09 25.04 -11.40
N GLY A 323 -5.73 23.75 -11.41
CA GLY A 323 -6.19 22.77 -12.40
C GLY A 323 -5.36 22.68 -13.69
N GLY A 324 -4.21 23.35 -13.74
CA GLY A 324 -3.27 23.27 -14.86
C GLY A 324 -2.31 22.08 -14.80
N ALA A 325 -1.44 21.99 -15.80
CA ALA A 325 -0.33 21.03 -15.86
C ALA A 325 0.94 21.66 -15.26
N LEU A 326 1.48 21.03 -14.22
CA LEU A 326 2.79 21.36 -13.65
C LEU A 326 3.84 20.47 -14.32
N VAL A 327 4.85 21.07 -14.95
CA VAL A 327 5.87 20.36 -15.73
C VAL A 327 7.26 20.63 -15.14
N LEU A 328 8.08 19.57 -15.02
CA LEU A 328 9.51 19.67 -14.70
C LEU A 328 10.35 19.29 -15.90
N GLY A 329 11.44 20.02 -16.11
CA GLY A 329 12.44 19.74 -17.15
C GLY A 329 12.15 20.36 -18.52
N GLN A 330 10.98 20.96 -18.74
CA GLN A 330 10.56 21.58 -20.00
C GLN A 330 9.74 22.84 -19.73
N GLU A 331 9.66 23.71 -20.72
CA GLU A 331 8.76 24.86 -20.77
C GLU A 331 7.41 24.49 -21.41
N GLN A 332 6.32 25.10 -20.94
CA GLN A 332 5.00 24.99 -21.54
C GLN A 332 4.23 26.29 -21.27
N ASP A 333 3.94 27.07 -22.33
CA ASP A 333 3.17 28.32 -22.24
C ASP A 333 1.70 28.04 -21.90
N GLN A 334 1.02 27.22 -22.71
CA GLN A 334 -0.36 26.77 -22.48
C GLN A 334 -0.45 25.24 -22.37
N LYS A 335 -1.40 24.79 -21.53
CA LYS A 335 -1.59 23.36 -21.25
C LYS A 335 -1.97 22.62 -22.54
N GLY A 336 -1.14 21.65 -22.92
CA GLY A 336 -1.33 20.81 -24.11
C GLY A 336 -0.49 21.23 -25.32
N GLU A 337 0.27 22.32 -25.25
CA GLU A 337 1.25 22.67 -26.27
C GLU A 337 2.51 21.80 -26.18
N GLY A 338 3.22 21.67 -27.31
CA GLY A 338 4.40 20.80 -27.44
C GLY A 338 5.70 21.46 -26.94
N PHE A 339 6.63 20.63 -26.48
CA PHE A 339 7.90 21.08 -25.91
C PHE A 339 8.95 21.50 -26.96
N ASN A 340 9.91 22.31 -26.54
CA ASN A 340 11.04 22.76 -27.36
C ASN A 340 12.38 22.22 -26.81
N PRO A 341 13.21 21.50 -27.60
CA PRO A 341 14.54 21.06 -27.18
C PRO A 341 15.49 22.16 -26.70
N ALA A 342 15.27 23.42 -27.11
CA ALA A 342 16.14 24.54 -26.77
C ALA A 342 15.94 25.10 -25.34
N GLU A 343 14.77 24.87 -24.73
CA GLU A 343 14.44 25.30 -23.36
C GLU A 343 14.44 24.12 -22.34
N SER A 344 14.65 22.88 -22.81
CA SER A 344 14.69 21.69 -21.93
C SER A 344 15.86 21.75 -20.95
N PHE A 345 15.59 21.62 -19.65
CA PHE A 345 16.63 21.58 -18.61
C PHE A 345 17.40 20.26 -18.65
N VAL A 346 18.74 20.33 -18.61
CA VAL A 346 19.64 19.18 -18.69
C VAL A 346 20.51 19.09 -17.44
N GLY A 347 20.17 18.19 -16.52
CA GLY A 347 20.78 18.11 -15.19
C GLY A 347 20.00 17.22 -14.23
N SER A 348 20.18 17.43 -12.93
CA SER A 348 19.48 16.68 -11.87
C SER A 348 18.61 17.62 -11.01
N ILE A 349 17.44 17.16 -10.58
CA ILE A 349 16.55 17.82 -9.60
C ILE A 349 16.31 16.88 -8.40
N SER A 350 16.25 17.42 -7.18
CA SER A 350 15.90 16.65 -5.96
C SER A 350 15.14 17.51 -4.94
N GLN A 351 14.35 16.87 -4.07
CA GLN A 351 13.64 17.48 -2.93
C GLN A 351 12.76 18.70 -3.30
N LEU A 352 12.11 18.72 -4.49
CA LEU A 352 11.18 19.77 -4.87
C LEU A 352 9.90 19.71 -4.02
N ASN A 353 9.61 20.80 -3.32
CA ASN A 353 8.46 20.95 -2.43
C ASN A 353 7.74 22.29 -2.70
N ILE A 354 6.40 22.28 -2.62
CA ILE A 354 5.54 23.46 -2.84
C ILE A 354 4.61 23.69 -1.65
N TRP A 355 4.53 24.94 -1.20
CA TRP A 355 3.64 25.42 -0.14
C TRP A 355 2.71 26.53 -0.64
N ASN A 356 1.51 26.64 -0.06
CA ASN A 356 0.51 27.66 -0.37
C ASN A 356 0.66 28.96 0.44
N HIS A 357 1.85 29.22 0.96
CA HIS A 357 2.18 30.35 1.82
C HIS A 357 3.67 30.70 1.67
N VAL A 358 4.04 31.93 2.03
CA VAL A 358 5.43 32.40 2.01
C VAL A 358 6.18 31.89 3.25
N LEU A 359 7.21 31.06 3.05
CA LEU A 359 8.14 30.68 4.12
C LEU A 359 9.04 31.87 4.51
N SER A 360 9.36 31.98 5.80
CA SER A 360 10.28 33.02 6.28
C SER A 360 11.73 32.77 5.81
N PRO A 361 12.58 33.82 5.73
CA PRO A 361 13.99 33.67 5.36
C PRO A 361 14.77 32.68 6.24
N GLN A 362 14.36 32.47 7.50
CA GLN A 362 14.98 31.49 8.39
C GLN A 362 14.56 30.06 8.05
N GLN A 363 13.30 29.83 7.68
CA GLN A 363 12.80 28.54 7.23
C GLN A 363 13.43 28.13 5.90
N VAL A 364 13.52 29.05 4.93
CA VAL A 364 14.23 28.82 3.65
C VAL A 364 15.71 28.50 3.87
N LYS A 365 16.36 29.16 4.86
CA LYS A 365 17.74 28.82 5.24
C LYS A 365 17.87 27.43 5.88
N SER A 366 16.91 27.03 6.71
CA SER A 366 16.94 25.70 7.35
C SER A 366 16.66 24.56 6.35
N LEU A 367 15.83 24.78 5.33
CA LEU A 367 15.69 23.84 4.20
C LEU A 367 17.05 23.58 3.52
N ALA A 368 17.77 24.66 3.19
CA ALA A 368 19.05 24.58 2.49
C ALA A 368 20.22 24.00 3.31
N THR A 369 20.08 23.80 4.63
CA THR A 369 21.21 23.46 5.52
C THR A 369 20.95 22.34 6.52
N SER A 370 19.70 22.10 6.91
CA SER A 370 19.35 21.22 8.03
C SER A 370 18.09 20.36 7.84
N CYS A 371 17.38 20.45 6.71
CA CYS A 371 16.17 19.65 6.41
C CYS A 371 15.22 19.41 7.60
N PRO A 372 14.67 20.45 8.27
CA PRO A 372 13.78 20.24 9.42
C PRO A 372 12.52 19.48 9.01
N GLU A 373 12.13 18.46 9.78
CA GLU A 373 11.07 17.50 9.43
C GLU A 373 9.74 18.19 9.07
N GLU A 374 9.37 19.25 9.80
CA GLU A 374 8.17 20.08 9.57
C GLU A 374 8.12 20.72 8.16
N LEU A 375 9.26 20.84 7.48
CA LEU A 375 9.39 21.41 6.14
C LEU A 375 10.02 20.43 5.13
N GLN A 376 10.27 19.17 5.48
CA GLN A 376 10.74 18.19 4.48
C GLN A 376 9.67 17.87 3.41
N LYS A 377 8.41 18.24 3.67
CA LYS A 377 7.26 18.05 2.78
C LYS A 377 6.54 19.37 2.54
N GLY A 378 6.31 19.70 1.27
CA GLY A 378 5.42 20.79 0.88
C GLY A 378 3.97 20.49 1.24
N ASN A 379 3.22 21.49 1.69
CA ASN A 379 1.80 21.28 2.06
C ASN A 379 0.83 21.34 0.87
N VAL A 380 1.36 21.55 -0.35
CA VAL A 380 0.63 21.44 -1.62
C VAL A 380 1.12 20.24 -2.41
N LEU A 381 2.44 20.12 -2.58
CA LEU A 381 3.13 18.99 -3.21
C LEU A 381 4.46 18.75 -2.50
N ALA A 382 4.78 17.49 -2.26
CA ALA A 382 6.07 17.05 -1.72
C ALA A 382 6.83 16.21 -2.74
N TRP A 383 8.14 16.10 -2.56
CA TRP A 383 9.02 15.53 -3.59
C TRP A 383 8.60 14.14 -4.15
N PRO A 384 8.12 13.16 -3.33
CA PRO A 384 7.68 11.88 -3.87
C PRO A 384 6.43 11.94 -4.76
N ASP A 385 5.62 13.00 -4.66
CA ASP A 385 4.36 13.14 -5.41
C ASP A 385 4.61 13.42 -6.90
N PHE A 386 5.86 13.71 -7.28
CA PHE A 386 6.31 13.88 -8.67
C PHE A 386 6.63 12.55 -9.36
N LEU A 387 6.86 11.45 -8.62
CA LEU A 387 7.18 10.14 -9.20
C LEU A 387 6.13 9.60 -10.18
N PRO A 388 4.80 9.70 -9.91
CA PRO A 388 3.77 9.22 -10.85
C PRO A 388 3.68 10.05 -12.14
N GLY A 389 4.21 11.27 -12.15
CA GLY A 389 4.23 12.16 -13.31
C GLY A 389 5.43 11.99 -14.22
N VAL A 390 6.38 11.08 -13.92
CA VAL A 390 7.59 10.88 -14.72
C VAL A 390 7.24 10.31 -16.11
N VAL A 391 7.62 11.02 -17.18
CA VAL A 391 7.37 10.62 -18.57
C VAL A 391 8.66 10.55 -19.39
N GLY A 392 8.77 9.48 -20.20
CA GLY A 392 9.84 9.30 -21.17
C GLY A 392 11.17 8.91 -20.54
N ARG A 393 12.24 9.67 -20.85
CA ARG A 393 13.64 9.34 -20.52
C ARG A 393 14.20 10.06 -19.28
N VAL A 394 13.35 10.53 -18.37
CA VAL A 394 13.82 10.98 -17.05
C VAL A 394 14.22 9.75 -16.24
N LYS A 395 15.43 9.77 -15.68
CA LYS A 395 16.02 8.66 -14.93
C LYS A 395 15.90 8.92 -13.43
N ILE A 396 15.51 7.91 -12.67
CA ILE A 396 15.32 8.00 -11.21
C ILE A 396 16.55 7.38 -10.53
N ASP A 397 17.36 8.20 -9.85
CA ASP A 397 18.48 7.73 -9.03
C ASP A 397 18.07 7.73 -7.55
N TYR A 398 17.81 6.55 -6.99
CA TYR A 398 17.43 6.33 -5.59
C TYR A 398 18.61 6.49 -4.59
N LYS A 399 19.53 7.41 -4.88
CA LYS A 399 20.71 7.73 -4.06
C LYS A 399 20.83 9.24 -3.84
N SER A 400 19.70 9.91 -3.56
CA SER A 400 19.78 11.30 -3.12
C SER A 400 20.58 11.38 -1.82
N ILE A 401 21.55 12.28 -1.80
CA ILE A 401 22.32 12.64 -0.61
C ILE A 401 21.55 13.68 0.25
N PHE A 402 20.45 14.23 -0.27
CA PHE A 402 19.71 15.30 0.39
C PHE A 402 18.77 14.78 1.47
N CYS A 403 18.89 15.38 2.64
CA CYS A 403 18.18 15.03 3.86
C CYS A 403 18.45 13.60 4.38
N ALA A 404 19.55 12.97 3.94
CA ALA A 404 20.03 11.69 4.44
C ALA A 404 20.71 11.81 5.82
N ASP A 405 20.65 10.75 6.64
CA ASP A 405 21.34 10.66 7.92
C ASP A 405 22.88 10.71 7.76
N CYS A 406 23.54 11.40 8.67
CA CYS A 406 25.00 11.44 8.72
C CYS A 406 25.61 10.14 9.27
N PRO A 407 26.82 9.73 8.83
CA PRO A 407 27.47 8.52 9.33
C PRO A 407 27.83 8.64 10.83
N SER A 408 27.75 7.55 11.59
CA SER A 408 28.05 7.58 13.03
C SER A 408 29.45 8.12 13.36
N LEU A 409 29.52 9.09 14.28
CA LEU A 409 30.77 9.61 14.84
C LEU A 409 31.37 8.70 15.93
N GLN A 410 30.60 7.73 16.44
CA GLN A 410 31.05 6.89 17.53
C GLN A 410 32.08 5.86 17.02
N GLY A 411 33.35 6.06 17.37
CA GLY A 411 34.46 5.24 16.89
C GLY A 411 35.06 5.65 15.54
N SER A 412 34.60 6.74 14.92
CA SER A 412 35.20 7.25 13.67
C SER A 412 36.58 7.90 13.88
N VAL A 413 36.89 8.29 15.13
CA VAL A 413 38.19 8.75 15.60
C VAL A 413 38.49 8.01 16.92
N PRO A 414 39.70 7.50 17.15
CA PRO A 414 40.07 6.84 18.40
C PRO A 414 39.84 7.73 19.63
N HIS A 415 39.32 7.14 20.71
CA HIS A 415 39.00 7.79 21.98
C HIS A 415 37.98 8.94 21.92
N LEU A 416 37.28 9.13 20.79
CA LEU A 416 36.23 10.13 20.63
C LEU A 416 34.85 9.56 21.01
N ARG A 417 34.09 10.32 21.82
CA ARG A 417 32.68 10.04 22.15
C ARG A 417 31.76 11.14 21.65
N ALA A 418 30.60 10.74 21.16
CA ALA A 418 29.48 11.63 20.89
C ALA A 418 28.57 11.79 22.12
N SER A 419 28.04 12.99 22.36
CA SER A 419 27.05 13.26 23.41
C SER A 419 25.63 12.79 23.05
N SER A 420 25.41 12.40 21.80
CA SER A 420 24.14 11.91 21.25
C SER A 420 24.43 10.93 20.11
N SER A 421 23.53 9.97 19.91
CA SER A 421 23.52 9.07 18.75
C SER A 421 22.59 9.56 17.63
N ASP A 422 22.09 10.78 17.74
CA ASP A 422 21.26 11.40 16.71
C ASP A 422 22.08 11.77 15.47
N LEU A 423 21.66 11.21 14.33
CA LEU A 423 22.34 11.29 13.03
C LEU A 423 21.59 12.18 12.03
N LYS A 424 20.42 12.71 12.38
CA LYS A 424 19.56 13.42 11.44
C LYS A 424 20.18 14.75 10.97
N PRO A 425 19.85 15.21 9.74
CA PRO A 425 20.15 16.56 9.29
C PRO A 425 19.77 17.63 10.33
N GLY A 426 20.64 18.62 10.50
CA GLY A 426 20.49 19.68 11.50
C GLY A 426 20.97 19.34 12.91
N SER A 427 21.07 18.05 13.25
CA SER A 427 21.39 17.63 14.61
C SER A 427 22.80 18.05 15.03
N LYS A 428 22.89 18.54 16.27
CA LYS A 428 24.10 19.10 16.88
C LYS A 428 24.66 18.14 17.90
N VAL A 429 25.80 17.52 17.57
CA VAL A 429 26.51 16.60 18.45
C VAL A 429 27.68 17.33 19.11
N SER A 430 27.71 17.31 20.45
CA SER A 430 28.92 17.68 21.19
C SER A 430 29.83 16.46 21.29
N LEU A 431 31.13 16.69 21.15
CA LEU A 431 32.17 15.68 21.18
C LEU A 431 33.06 15.87 22.41
N SER A 432 33.36 14.76 23.08
CA SER A 432 34.35 14.68 24.15
C SER A 432 35.31 13.53 23.87
N CYS A 433 36.43 13.48 24.58
CA CYS A 433 37.30 12.31 24.56
C CYS A 433 36.98 11.37 25.74
N ASP A 434 37.50 10.14 25.70
CA ASP A 434 37.60 9.27 26.88
C ASP A 434 38.46 9.93 27.99
N PRO A 435 38.28 9.55 29.27
CA PRO A 435 39.19 9.94 30.35
C PRO A 435 40.66 9.67 30.00
N GLY A 436 41.54 10.59 30.42
CA GLY A 436 42.96 10.58 30.06
C GLY A 436 43.31 11.20 28.71
N PHE A 437 42.32 11.65 27.92
CA PHE A 437 42.52 12.33 26.63
C PHE A 437 41.87 13.72 26.59
N GLN A 438 42.54 14.68 25.94
CA GLN A 438 42.04 16.03 25.68
C GLN A 438 41.63 16.20 24.21
N ILE A 439 40.61 17.02 23.95
CA ILE A 439 40.10 17.27 22.60
C ILE A 439 40.81 18.45 21.94
N VAL A 440 41.30 18.25 20.71
CA VAL A 440 41.98 19.28 19.91
C VAL A 440 41.22 19.47 18.59
N GLY A 441 40.64 20.66 18.41
CA GLY A 441 39.77 21.01 17.29
C GLY A 441 38.40 21.50 17.75
N ASN A 442 37.42 21.54 16.85
CA ASN A 442 36.05 21.92 17.20
C ASN A 442 35.31 20.75 17.88
N SER A 443 34.92 20.94 19.14
CA SER A 443 34.18 19.98 19.96
C SER A 443 32.67 19.93 19.65
N VAL A 444 32.18 20.67 18.67
CA VAL A 444 30.79 20.64 18.20
C VAL A 444 30.76 20.30 16.72
N GLN A 445 29.96 19.31 16.35
CA GLN A 445 29.70 18.99 14.95
C GLN A 445 28.20 19.08 14.65
N HIS A 446 27.89 19.54 13.44
CA HIS A 446 26.53 19.64 12.92
C HIS A 446 26.37 18.69 11.74
N CYS A 447 25.30 17.90 11.74
CA CYS A 447 24.94 17.12 10.56
C CYS A 447 24.34 18.05 9.51
N LEU A 448 24.93 18.09 8.32
CA LEU A 448 24.46 18.89 7.20
C LEU A 448 23.43 18.11 6.39
N ASN A 449 22.55 18.84 5.72
CA ASN A 449 21.55 18.35 4.76
C ASN A 449 22.05 17.42 3.63
N MET A 450 23.36 17.19 3.48
CA MET A 450 23.96 16.30 2.47
C MET A 450 24.45 14.96 3.06
N GLY A 451 23.95 14.54 4.24
CA GLY A 451 24.40 13.33 4.94
C GLY A 451 25.85 13.39 5.42
N GLN A 452 26.38 14.60 5.68
CA GLN A 452 27.77 14.80 6.08
C GLN A 452 27.89 15.72 7.28
N TRP A 453 28.78 15.37 8.21
CA TRP A 453 29.18 16.27 9.30
C TRP A 453 30.02 17.43 8.80
N THR A 454 29.95 18.55 9.51
CA THR A 454 30.90 19.66 9.39
C THR A 454 32.36 19.18 9.49
N ARG A 455 33.29 19.91 8.84
CA ARG A 455 34.73 19.60 8.80
C ARG A 455 35.55 20.83 9.21
N PRO A 456 36.76 20.65 9.78
CA PRO A 456 37.42 19.39 10.10
C PRO A 456 36.88 18.71 11.38
N PHE A 457 37.12 17.41 11.49
CA PHE A 457 36.88 16.65 12.74
C PHE A 457 37.95 16.98 13.79
N PRO A 458 37.62 16.97 15.09
CA PRO A 458 38.61 17.07 16.16
C PRO A 458 39.36 15.75 16.34
N ARG A 459 40.48 15.80 17.07
CA ARG A 459 41.27 14.63 17.49
C ARG A 459 41.42 14.58 19.01
N CYS A 460 41.56 13.38 19.55
CA CYS A 460 41.84 13.15 20.97
C CYS A 460 43.34 12.89 21.17
N GLU A 461 43.98 13.71 22.01
CA GLU A 461 45.39 13.59 22.38
C GLU A 461 45.53 13.15 23.83
N ARG A 462 46.44 12.21 24.11
CA ARG A 462 46.64 11.64 25.46
C ARG A 462 47.31 12.67 26.37
N ILE A 463 46.75 12.90 27.54
CA ILE A 463 47.20 13.93 28.50
C ILE A 463 48.51 13.50 29.16
N SER A 464 49.48 14.41 29.36
CA SER A 464 50.78 14.12 29.97
C SER A 464 51.00 14.85 31.30
N CYS A 465 51.62 14.16 32.27
CA CYS A 465 52.02 14.74 33.56
C CYS A 465 53.48 15.23 33.61
N GLY A 466 54.25 15.09 32.53
CA GLY A 466 55.68 15.43 32.51
C GLY A 466 56.57 14.51 33.35
N VAL A 467 57.87 14.82 33.40
CA VAL A 467 58.90 13.96 34.01
C VAL A 467 58.83 13.97 35.55
N PRO A 468 58.89 12.81 36.25
CA PRO A 468 58.82 12.73 37.70
C PRO A 468 60.05 13.31 38.44
N PRO A 469 59.89 13.77 39.71
CA PRO A 469 61.00 14.18 40.56
C PRO A 469 61.97 13.02 40.87
N PRO A 470 63.30 13.27 40.94
CA PRO A 470 64.30 12.29 41.33
C PRO A 470 64.27 11.99 42.84
N LEU A 471 64.79 10.81 43.22
CA LEU A 471 64.84 10.29 44.60
C LEU A 471 66.30 10.12 45.05
N GLU A 472 66.67 10.63 46.24
CA GLU A 472 67.97 10.32 46.85
C GLU A 472 67.96 8.94 47.52
N ASN A 473 69.10 8.24 47.48
CA ASN A 473 69.27 6.87 48.00
C ASN A 473 68.27 5.84 47.44
N GLY A 474 67.76 6.08 46.22
CA GLY A 474 66.85 5.22 45.50
C GLY A 474 66.76 5.62 44.02
N GLY A 475 65.66 5.22 43.37
CA GLY A 475 65.35 5.59 41.99
C GLY A 475 63.87 5.38 41.66
N TYR A 476 63.49 5.60 40.40
CA TYR A 476 62.14 5.30 39.90
C TYR A 476 62.16 4.58 38.55
N ALA A 477 61.12 3.80 38.29
CA ALA A 477 60.86 3.14 37.01
C ALA A 477 59.47 3.55 36.46
N ALA A 478 59.36 3.65 35.13
CA ALA A 478 58.18 4.11 34.42
C ALA A 478 58.21 3.59 32.96
N GLU A 479 57.03 3.30 32.38
CA GLU A 479 56.93 3.00 30.94
C GLU A 479 56.71 4.28 30.10
N ASP A 480 55.79 5.16 30.52
CA ASP A 480 55.62 6.50 29.96
C ASP A 480 55.05 7.50 31.00
N PHE A 481 54.86 8.76 30.59
CA PHE A 481 54.44 9.88 31.45
C PHE A 481 53.06 10.47 31.06
N PHE A 482 52.13 9.62 30.65
CA PHE A 482 50.77 10.01 30.25
C PHE A 482 49.69 9.52 31.24
N ALA A 483 48.48 10.05 31.13
CA ALA A 483 47.35 9.71 32.00
C ALA A 483 47.07 8.20 32.02
N GLY A 484 46.82 7.68 33.23
CA GLY A 484 46.69 6.26 33.52
C GLY A 484 48.01 5.53 33.80
N SER A 485 49.17 6.10 33.44
CA SER A 485 50.47 5.45 33.65
C SER A 485 50.95 5.59 35.09
N THR A 486 51.53 4.50 35.62
CA THR A 486 52.06 4.40 36.99
C THR A 486 53.59 4.40 36.96
N ILE A 487 54.20 5.03 37.96
CA ILE A 487 55.64 5.03 38.24
C ILE A 487 55.89 4.42 39.61
N THR A 488 56.92 3.60 39.73
CA THR A 488 57.33 2.93 40.98
C THR A 488 58.62 3.54 41.50
N TYR A 489 58.64 3.91 42.78
CA TYR A 489 59.81 4.39 43.50
C TYR A 489 60.40 3.26 44.36
N GLN A 490 61.72 3.15 44.39
CA GLN A 490 62.43 2.10 45.15
C GLN A 490 63.67 2.67 45.85
N CYS A 491 63.84 2.34 47.14
CA CYS A 491 65.03 2.66 47.92
C CYS A 491 66.12 1.58 47.78
N ASN A 492 67.37 1.99 48.01
CA ASN A 492 68.51 1.07 48.10
C ASN A 492 68.44 0.19 49.37
N SER A 493 69.05 -1.00 49.32
CA SER A 493 69.09 -1.94 50.44
C SER A 493 69.66 -1.31 51.72
N GLY A 494 69.01 -1.60 52.86
CA GLY A 494 69.29 -0.97 54.16
C GLY A 494 68.35 0.21 54.49
N TYR A 495 67.62 0.73 53.50
CA TYR A 495 66.69 1.85 53.69
C TYR A 495 65.24 1.43 53.39
N TYR A 496 64.30 1.88 54.21
CA TYR A 496 62.86 1.78 53.96
C TYR A 496 62.32 3.07 53.32
N LEU A 497 61.24 2.93 52.54
CA LEU A 497 60.60 4.02 51.82
C LEU A 497 59.51 4.67 52.69
N LEU A 498 59.60 5.98 52.90
CA LEU A 498 58.64 6.80 53.61
C LEU A 498 57.86 7.67 52.61
N GLY A 499 56.60 7.32 52.39
CA GLY A 499 55.70 7.95 51.42
C GLY A 499 55.02 6.89 50.54
N ASP A 500 54.34 7.32 49.48
CA ASP A 500 53.74 6.39 48.52
C ASP A 500 54.84 5.82 47.59
N PHE A 501 54.95 4.49 47.53
CA PHE A 501 55.92 3.81 46.65
C PHE A 501 55.47 3.80 45.18
N GLU A 502 54.19 4.06 44.92
CA GLU A 502 53.60 4.15 43.58
C GLU A 502 52.92 5.50 43.38
N MET A 503 53.18 6.12 42.22
CA MET A 503 52.48 7.33 41.80
C MET A 503 51.88 7.15 40.41
N PHE A 504 50.67 7.65 40.17
CA PHE A 504 49.99 7.54 38.87
C PHE A 504 49.64 8.91 38.30
N CYS A 505 49.69 9.04 36.98
CA CYS A 505 49.32 10.28 36.29
C CYS A 505 47.79 10.36 36.17
N LYS A 506 47.17 11.36 36.82
CA LYS A 506 45.73 11.62 36.78
C LYS A 506 45.32 12.24 35.44
N ASP A 507 44.04 12.06 35.08
CA ASP A 507 43.41 12.63 33.87
C ASP A 507 43.47 14.16 33.75
N ASN A 508 43.85 14.88 34.82
CA ASN A 508 44.04 16.34 34.82
C ASN A 508 45.49 16.78 34.54
N GLY A 509 46.41 15.86 34.23
CA GLY A 509 47.83 16.16 34.00
C GLY A 509 48.65 16.38 35.28
N SER A 510 48.19 15.92 36.44
CA SER A 510 48.95 15.94 37.70
C SER A 510 49.20 14.54 38.25
N TRP A 511 50.36 14.32 38.88
CA TRP A 511 50.69 13.06 39.56
C TRP A 511 49.80 12.82 40.80
N SER A 512 49.69 11.56 41.23
CA SER A 512 48.80 11.11 42.31
C SER A 512 49.07 11.82 43.64
N SER A 513 50.34 11.81 44.06
CA SER A 513 50.86 12.20 45.37
C SER A 513 52.12 13.07 45.24
N ILE A 514 52.90 13.17 46.32
CA ILE A 514 54.23 13.80 46.37
C ILE A 514 55.34 12.73 46.43
N SER A 515 56.55 13.09 46.00
CA SER A 515 57.69 12.16 45.95
C SER A 515 58.11 11.67 47.36
N PRO A 516 58.37 10.36 47.54
CA PRO A 516 58.76 9.77 48.82
C PRO A 516 60.24 10.04 49.19
N SER A 517 60.66 9.56 50.36
CA SER A 517 62.04 9.64 50.88
C SER A 517 62.52 8.30 51.45
N CYS A 518 63.84 8.03 51.45
CA CYS A 518 64.43 6.80 52.00
C CYS A 518 65.07 7.02 53.39
N LEU A 519 64.84 6.12 54.36
CA LEU A 519 65.33 6.21 55.75
C LEU A 519 65.91 4.88 56.27
N ASP A 520 66.89 4.96 57.19
CA ASP A 520 67.60 3.81 57.80
C ASP A 520 66.68 3.00 58.74
N VAL A 521 66.92 1.69 58.89
CA VAL A 521 66.12 0.77 59.71
C VAL A 521 66.80 0.52 61.07
N ASP A 522 66.02 0.47 62.17
CA ASP A 522 66.47 -0.03 63.47
C ASP A 522 65.77 -1.36 63.78
N GLU A 523 66.46 -2.49 63.55
CA GLU A 523 65.86 -3.81 63.75
C GLU A 523 65.64 -4.18 65.23
N CYS A 524 66.36 -3.55 66.17
CA CYS A 524 66.15 -3.80 67.60
C CYS A 524 64.85 -3.21 68.13
N ALA A 525 64.44 -2.06 67.59
CA ALA A 525 63.18 -1.42 67.95
C ALA A 525 61.95 -2.12 67.34
N VAL A 526 62.12 -2.86 66.24
CA VAL A 526 61.02 -3.49 65.48
C VAL A 526 60.76 -4.93 65.91
N GLY A 527 61.80 -5.71 66.25
CA GLY A 527 61.65 -7.06 66.79
C GLY A 527 62.79 -8.00 66.43
N SER A 528 63.64 -8.31 67.41
CA SER A 528 64.75 -9.26 67.33
C SER A 528 64.34 -10.67 67.75
N ASP A 529 65.12 -11.70 67.38
CA ASP A 529 64.80 -13.11 67.64
C ASP A 529 65.25 -13.64 69.02
N CYS A 530 65.58 -12.76 69.97
CA CYS A 530 66.08 -13.11 71.32
C CYS A 530 64.99 -13.74 72.23
N ASP A 531 65.36 -14.30 73.39
CA ASP A 531 64.39 -14.66 74.46
C ASP A 531 63.65 -13.46 75.05
N GLU A 532 62.56 -13.78 75.74
CA GLU A 532 62.00 -12.98 76.83
C GLU A 532 62.98 -12.80 78.03
N HIS A 533 63.82 -13.79 78.34
CA HIS A 533 64.93 -13.69 79.31
C HIS A 533 66.28 -13.29 78.65
N ALA A 534 66.28 -12.43 77.63
CA ALA A 534 67.48 -12.04 76.87
C ALA A 534 67.52 -10.54 76.48
N SER A 535 68.62 -10.10 75.84
CA SER A 535 68.94 -8.68 75.56
C SER A 535 69.57 -8.48 74.17
N CYS A 536 69.36 -7.31 73.53
CA CYS A 536 69.63 -7.03 72.11
C CYS A 536 70.33 -5.66 71.84
N LEU A 537 71.02 -5.48 70.70
CA LEU A 537 71.73 -4.23 70.33
C LEU A 537 71.87 -3.96 68.81
N ASN A 538 71.67 -2.70 68.36
CA ASN A 538 71.55 -2.28 66.94
C ASN A 538 72.79 -1.58 66.32
N THR A 539 72.86 -1.54 64.98
CA THR A 539 73.78 -0.79 64.12
C THR A 539 73.06 -0.31 62.84
N ASN A 540 73.67 0.58 62.05
CA ASN A 540 73.11 1.11 60.78
C ASN A 540 72.92 -0.03 59.74
N GLY A 541 71.84 -0.80 59.87
CA GLY A 541 71.49 -2.01 59.09
C GLY A 541 71.84 -3.39 59.70
N SER A 542 71.93 -3.59 61.03
CA SER A 542 72.18 -4.94 61.65
C SER A 542 72.15 -5.03 63.20
N TYR A 543 71.97 -6.23 63.82
CA TYR A 543 71.83 -6.43 65.29
C TYR A 543 72.26 -7.83 65.90
N VAL A 544 72.25 -8.00 67.26
CA VAL A 544 72.75 -9.21 68.05
C VAL A 544 72.04 -9.48 69.44
N CYS A 545 72.01 -10.72 70.02
CA CYS A 545 71.26 -11.19 71.26
C CYS A 545 72.05 -11.96 72.41
N THR A 546 71.65 -11.94 73.73
CA THR A 546 72.14 -12.83 74.88
C THR A 546 71.24 -12.99 76.17
N CYS A 547 71.33 -14.08 76.98
CA CYS A 547 70.40 -14.54 78.09
C CYS A 547 70.71 -14.19 79.60
N ILE A 548 69.74 -14.39 80.54
CA ILE A 548 69.75 -13.94 81.96
C ILE A 548 69.39 -15.04 83.02
N PRO A 549 70.13 -15.21 84.15
CA PRO A 549 69.85 -16.19 85.25
C PRO A 549 68.71 -15.81 86.23
N PRO A 550 68.20 -16.72 87.10
CA PRO A 550 68.60 -18.13 87.34
C PRO A 550 68.01 -19.11 86.32
N TYR A 551 67.19 -18.62 85.41
CA TYR A 551 66.77 -19.31 84.20
C TYR A 551 68.01 -19.68 83.34
N THR A 552 67.95 -20.77 82.57
CA THR A 552 69.14 -21.27 81.83
C THR A 552 68.79 -21.72 80.42
N GLY A 553 69.57 -21.25 79.46
CA GLY A 553 69.41 -21.56 78.04
C GLY A 553 70.51 -20.94 77.18
N ASP A 554 70.40 -21.13 75.88
CA ASP A 554 71.15 -20.44 74.82
C ASP A 554 70.73 -18.97 74.64
N GLY A 555 69.63 -18.60 75.32
CA GLY A 555 68.82 -17.44 75.06
C GLY A 555 67.32 -17.71 74.83
N LYS A 556 66.56 -18.65 75.51
CA LYS A 556 65.08 -19.04 75.28
C LYS A 556 63.96 -19.58 76.38
N LYS A 557 64.05 -20.07 77.69
CA LYS A 557 62.89 -20.87 78.46
C LYS A 557 62.80 -21.10 80.07
N CYS A 558 61.61 -21.32 80.80
CA CYS A 558 61.40 -21.95 82.24
C CYS A 558 59.93 -22.30 82.91
N ALA A 559 59.72 -22.68 84.26
CA ALA A 559 58.46 -23.18 85.05
C ALA A 559 58.45 -23.12 86.69
N GLU A 560 57.63 -23.58 87.76
CA GLU A 560 56.46 -24.51 88.25
C GLU A 560 55.71 -24.23 89.72
N PRO A 561 54.64 -24.95 90.29
CA PRO A 561 53.75 -24.66 91.57
C PRO A 561 53.10 -25.78 92.59
N VAL A 562 52.42 -25.53 93.82
CA VAL A 562 51.55 -26.44 94.79
C VAL A 562 50.80 -25.85 96.13
N LYS A 563 49.73 -26.26 96.99
CA LYS A 563 48.41 -27.15 97.15
C LYS A 563 47.19 -26.84 98.24
N CYS A 564 45.95 -27.52 98.29
CA CYS A 564 44.50 -27.11 98.80
C CYS A 564 43.51 -27.91 99.86
N ARG A 565 42.12 -27.67 99.90
CA ARG A 565 41.01 -27.87 101.00
C ARG A 565 39.50 -28.46 100.75
N ASN A 566 38.28 -27.94 101.23
CA ASN A 566 36.92 -28.64 101.59
C ASN A 566 35.44 -28.18 101.01
N PRO A 567 34.37 -29.02 100.65
CA PRO A 567 33.21 -28.79 99.65
C PRO A 567 31.66 -29.05 100.02
N GLY A 568 30.68 -29.31 99.05
CA GLY A 568 29.16 -29.46 99.18
C GLY A 568 28.26 -30.18 98.06
N ASN A 569 26.87 -30.20 98.05
CA ASN A 569 25.90 -31.13 97.29
C ASN A 569 24.59 -30.47 96.62
N PRO A 570 23.97 -30.91 95.46
CA PRO A 570 22.91 -30.17 94.70
C PRO A 570 21.56 -30.91 94.36
N ALA A 571 20.68 -30.30 93.53
CA ALA A 571 19.28 -30.75 93.24
C ALA A 571 19.05 -31.39 91.84
N ASN A 572 18.04 -32.28 91.72
CA ASN A 572 17.79 -33.22 90.59
C ASN A 572 19.03 -34.09 90.23
N GLY A 573 19.87 -34.33 91.24
CA GLY A 573 21.18 -34.95 91.11
C GLY A 573 21.78 -35.32 92.48
N HIS A 574 22.98 -35.93 92.47
CA HIS A 574 23.63 -36.53 93.65
C HIS A 574 25.15 -36.35 93.64
N MET A 575 25.76 -36.20 94.83
CA MET A 575 27.22 -36.08 95.06
C MET A 575 27.82 -37.26 95.85
N TYR A 576 29.09 -37.60 95.59
CA TYR A 576 29.85 -38.69 96.19
C TYR A 576 31.32 -38.30 96.44
N GLY A 577 31.81 -38.45 97.69
CA GLY A 577 33.21 -38.24 98.11
C GLY A 577 33.36 -37.48 99.44
N ASP A 578 34.42 -37.76 100.22
CA ASP A 578 34.50 -37.39 101.65
C ASP A 578 35.86 -36.88 102.18
N THR A 579 36.90 -36.74 101.32
CA THR A 579 38.28 -36.43 101.74
C THR A 579 38.82 -35.15 101.06
N TYR A 580 39.60 -34.33 101.79
CA TYR A 580 39.73 -32.88 101.52
C TYR A 580 41.15 -32.25 101.67
N SER A 581 42.21 -32.98 101.32
CA SER A 581 43.57 -32.40 101.20
C SER A 581 43.94 -32.21 99.72
N VAL A 582 44.84 -31.28 99.39
CA VAL A 582 46.00 -31.53 98.50
C VAL A 582 45.76 -32.63 97.44
N GLY A 583 44.98 -32.36 96.38
CA GLY A 583 44.67 -33.32 95.30
C GLY A 583 43.46 -34.27 95.48
N SER A 584 42.71 -34.21 96.58
CA SER A 584 41.50 -35.02 96.83
C SER A 584 40.32 -34.57 95.96
N GLN A 585 39.34 -35.46 95.72
CA GLN A 585 38.22 -35.21 94.80
C GLN A 585 36.84 -35.61 95.32
N VAL A 586 35.80 -34.86 94.93
CA VAL A 586 34.37 -35.18 95.12
C VAL A 586 33.61 -35.08 93.79
N THR A 587 32.55 -35.88 93.57
CA THR A 587 31.94 -36.17 92.25
C THR A 587 30.42 -35.97 92.21
N PHE A 588 29.85 -35.46 91.11
CA PHE A 588 28.42 -35.11 90.94
C PHE A 588 27.74 -35.78 89.73
N SER A 589 26.40 -35.91 89.74
CA SER A 589 25.59 -36.58 88.69
C SER A 589 24.11 -36.09 88.66
N CYS A 590 23.37 -36.34 87.56
CA CYS A 590 21.95 -35.92 87.34
C CYS A 590 21.04 -37.08 86.88
N GLU A 591 19.72 -36.86 86.95
CA GLU A 591 18.68 -37.78 86.44
C GLU A 591 18.54 -37.85 84.90
N LYS A 592 17.97 -38.95 84.40
CA LYS A 592 17.97 -39.31 82.96
C LYS A 592 17.06 -38.41 82.11
N GLY A 593 17.66 -37.62 81.23
CA GLY A 593 17.01 -36.62 80.38
C GLY A 593 17.37 -35.17 80.77
N PHE A 594 18.16 -35.01 81.83
CA PHE A 594 18.75 -33.76 82.28
C PHE A 594 20.28 -33.88 82.25
N GLN A 595 20.96 -32.78 81.99
CA GLN A 595 22.42 -32.66 81.91
C GLN A 595 22.94 -31.87 83.12
N LEU A 596 24.11 -32.24 83.63
CA LEU A 596 24.80 -31.49 84.68
C LEU A 596 25.45 -30.23 84.07
N THR A 597 24.98 -29.07 84.47
CA THR A 597 25.55 -27.76 84.14
C THR A 597 26.51 -27.35 85.27
N GLY A 598 27.81 -27.46 84.98
CA GLY A 598 28.91 -27.31 85.93
C GLY A 598 29.81 -28.55 85.97
N VAL A 599 30.85 -28.54 86.81
CA VAL A 599 31.86 -29.62 86.77
C VAL A 599 31.42 -30.90 87.49
N THR A 600 31.65 -32.04 86.86
CA THR A 600 31.33 -33.37 87.41
C THR A 600 32.24 -33.79 88.56
N LYS A 601 33.42 -33.18 88.70
CA LYS A 601 34.32 -33.35 89.85
C LYS A 601 34.93 -32.03 90.31
N LEU A 602 35.05 -31.86 91.62
CA LEU A 602 35.86 -30.82 92.25
C LEU A 602 37.15 -31.45 92.76
N THR A 603 38.29 -30.74 92.64
CA THR A 603 39.59 -31.15 93.22
C THR A 603 40.15 -30.07 94.17
N CYS A 604 40.82 -30.49 95.25
CA CYS A 604 41.67 -29.61 96.04
C CYS A 604 42.92 -29.19 95.24
N MET A 605 42.96 -27.96 94.71
CA MET A 605 44.08 -27.38 93.93
C MET A 605 45.35 -26.92 94.73
N GLU A 606 45.76 -25.65 94.51
CA GLU A 606 46.99 -24.89 94.81
C GLU A 606 47.21 -24.24 96.22
N SER A 607 46.14 -23.91 96.95
CA SER A 607 46.10 -22.69 97.78
C SER A 607 45.22 -22.67 99.05
N GLY A 608 44.29 -23.63 99.22
CA GLY A 608 43.33 -23.67 100.33
C GLY A 608 41.84 -23.75 99.94
N GLU A 609 41.50 -23.95 98.67
CA GLU A 609 40.12 -23.94 98.12
C GLU A 609 39.83 -25.12 97.15
N TRP A 610 38.65 -25.13 96.50
CA TRP A 610 38.34 -26.06 95.40
C TRP A 610 38.60 -25.46 94.04
N SER A 611 38.74 -26.34 93.07
CA SER A 611 38.86 -25.98 91.66
C SER A 611 37.73 -25.12 91.11
N HIS A 612 36.48 -25.34 91.53
CA HIS A 612 35.30 -24.71 90.92
C HIS A 612 34.13 -24.59 91.91
N SER A 613 33.03 -23.94 91.48
CA SER A 613 31.74 -23.88 92.17
C SER A 613 30.89 -25.15 92.00
N ILE A 614 29.82 -25.28 92.80
CA ILE A 614 28.94 -26.46 92.86
C ILE A 614 27.96 -26.48 91.66
N PRO A 615 27.78 -27.62 90.96
CA PRO A 615 26.95 -27.73 89.75
C PRO A 615 25.45 -27.95 90.01
N TYR A 616 24.62 -27.83 88.96
CA TYR A 616 23.16 -28.12 88.97
C TYR A 616 22.69 -28.83 87.69
N CYS A 617 21.42 -29.24 87.60
CA CYS A 617 20.89 -30.05 86.49
C CYS A 617 19.85 -29.30 85.62
N GLU A 618 19.94 -29.41 84.29
CA GLU A 618 19.09 -28.70 83.30
C GLU A 618 18.54 -29.65 82.21
N ALA A 619 17.40 -29.33 81.59
CA ALA A 619 16.71 -30.22 80.64
C ALA A 619 17.39 -30.24 79.25
N ILE A 620 17.61 -31.45 78.68
CA ILE A 620 18.31 -31.59 77.40
C ILE A 620 17.49 -30.99 76.24
N SER A 621 18.15 -30.17 75.43
CA SER A 621 17.63 -29.53 74.22
C SER A 621 18.24 -30.15 72.97
N CYS A 622 17.44 -30.39 71.93
CA CYS A 622 17.94 -30.88 70.64
C CYS A 622 18.37 -29.76 69.69
N GLY A 623 18.51 -28.53 70.21
CA GLY A 623 18.77 -27.33 69.41
C GLY A 623 17.61 -26.95 68.48
N ARG A 624 17.68 -25.77 67.87
CA ARG A 624 16.74 -25.40 66.81
C ARG A 624 17.03 -26.28 65.58
N PRO A 625 16.04 -26.96 64.99
CA PRO A 625 16.27 -27.77 63.79
C PRO A 625 16.86 -26.92 62.66
N ILE A 626 17.75 -27.53 61.88
CA ILE A 626 18.20 -26.94 60.61
C ILE A 626 16.97 -26.77 59.71
N ILE A 627 16.87 -25.60 59.08
CA ILE A 627 15.80 -25.26 58.13
C ILE A 627 16.44 -25.35 56.74
N PRO A 628 16.12 -26.38 55.93
CA PRO A 628 16.53 -26.48 54.54
C PRO A 628 16.15 -25.24 53.74
N GLU A 629 16.93 -24.92 52.70
CA GLU A 629 16.55 -23.88 51.75
C GLU A 629 15.17 -24.16 51.14
N ASN A 630 14.43 -23.08 50.87
CA ASN A 630 13.05 -23.12 50.37
C ASN A 630 12.07 -23.94 51.22
N SER A 631 12.38 -24.14 52.51
CA SER A 631 11.45 -24.68 53.52
C SER A 631 11.09 -23.67 54.62
N ALA A 632 10.09 -24.03 55.44
CA ALA A 632 9.70 -23.36 56.67
C ALA A 632 9.24 -24.39 57.71
N ILE A 633 9.50 -24.12 59.00
CA ILE A 633 9.13 -25.00 60.12
C ILE A 633 8.00 -24.43 60.98
N ARG A 634 7.22 -25.33 61.59
CA ARG A 634 6.17 -25.01 62.57
C ARG A 634 6.46 -25.73 63.90
N GLY A 635 7.00 -24.97 64.86
CA GLY A 635 7.33 -25.41 66.22
C GLY A 635 8.24 -24.37 66.89
N SER A 636 8.07 -24.16 68.21
CA SER A 636 8.75 -23.07 68.95
C SER A 636 9.46 -23.50 70.24
N ASN A 637 9.29 -24.75 70.68
CA ASN A 637 10.03 -25.36 71.79
C ASN A 637 10.81 -26.57 71.25
N PHE A 638 12.04 -26.75 71.74
CA PHE A 638 13.03 -27.69 71.20
C PHE A 638 13.67 -28.59 72.27
N THR A 639 13.12 -28.57 73.49
CA THR A 639 13.52 -29.47 74.58
C THR A 639 12.93 -30.87 74.43
N TYR A 640 13.54 -31.84 75.11
CA TYR A 640 13.15 -33.26 75.11
C TYR A 640 11.63 -33.48 75.12
N ARG A 641 11.15 -34.33 74.18
CA ARG A 641 9.74 -34.62 73.84
C ARG A 641 8.98 -33.59 72.98
N SER A 642 9.59 -32.47 72.60
CA SER A 642 8.99 -31.51 71.65
C SER A 642 8.95 -32.06 70.20
N LYS A 643 7.99 -31.59 69.39
CA LYS A 643 7.82 -31.92 67.96
C LYS A 643 7.91 -30.69 67.05
N VAL A 644 8.34 -30.88 65.80
CA VAL A 644 8.41 -29.84 64.75
C VAL A 644 7.95 -30.42 63.40
N ILE A 645 7.25 -29.62 62.59
CA ILE A 645 6.73 -29.99 61.25
C ILE A 645 7.33 -29.07 60.17
N TYR A 646 7.75 -29.63 59.03
CA TYR A 646 8.29 -28.93 57.86
C TYR A 646 7.24 -28.67 56.77
N ARG A 647 7.47 -27.63 55.94
CA ARG A 647 6.74 -27.32 54.70
C ARG A 647 7.71 -26.71 53.68
N CYS A 648 7.55 -27.00 52.40
CA CYS A 648 8.27 -26.29 51.33
C CYS A 648 7.51 -25.03 50.87
N LYS A 649 8.22 -24.12 50.19
CA LYS A 649 7.63 -22.99 49.44
C LYS A 649 7.04 -23.47 48.10
N ASP A 650 6.19 -22.65 47.49
CA ASP A 650 5.58 -22.95 46.18
C ASP A 650 6.63 -23.21 45.09
N GLY A 651 6.41 -24.27 44.30
CA GLY A 651 7.36 -24.76 43.29
C GLY A 651 8.36 -25.81 43.77
N TYR A 652 8.35 -26.17 45.07
CA TYR A 652 9.21 -27.19 45.66
C TYR A 652 8.37 -28.29 46.34
N SER A 653 8.79 -29.55 46.17
CA SER A 653 8.19 -30.75 46.74
C SER A 653 9.02 -31.28 47.91
N ILE A 654 8.38 -31.84 48.94
CA ILE A 654 9.08 -32.34 50.14
C ILE A 654 9.50 -33.80 49.96
N VAL A 655 10.79 -34.07 50.16
CA VAL A 655 11.40 -35.41 50.03
C VAL A 655 12.01 -35.79 51.38
N GLY A 656 11.35 -36.72 52.08
CA GLY A 656 11.71 -37.17 53.43
C GLY A 656 10.59 -36.97 54.46
N GLU A 657 10.89 -37.24 55.73
CA GLU A 657 9.89 -37.17 56.80
C GLU A 657 9.55 -35.73 57.21
N LYS A 658 8.25 -35.41 57.19
CA LYS A 658 7.74 -34.05 57.40
C LYS A 658 7.59 -33.64 58.87
N GLU A 659 7.73 -34.57 59.80
CA GLU A 659 7.51 -34.37 61.24
C GLU A 659 8.59 -35.06 62.07
N ILE A 660 9.24 -34.32 62.98
CA ILE A 660 10.36 -34.82 63.80
C ILE A 660 10.16 -34.52 65.29
N MET A 661 10.80 -35.30 66.16
CA MET A 661 10.69 -35.24 67.62
C MET A 661 12.07 -35.25 68.30
N CYS A 662 12.23 -34.44 69.36
CA CYS A 662 13.45 -34.33 70.16
C CYS A 662 13.57 -35.47 71.20
N LEU A 663 14.66 -36.25 71.12
CA LEU A 663 14.92 -37.42 71.96
C LEU A 663 15.82 -37.09 73.17
N ALA A 664 15.87 -38.01 74.15
CA ALA A 664 16.61 -37.85 75.41
C ALA A 664 18.15 -37.79 75.28
N ASN A 665 18.69 -37.95 74.07
CA ASN A 665 20.10 -37.85 73.73
C ASN A 665 20.48 -36.48 73.10
N GLY A 666 19.53 -35.53 73.01
CA GLY A 666 19.77 -34.23 72.38
C GLY A 666 19.76 -34.26 70.84
N VAL A 667 19.21 -35.32 70.23
CA VAL A 667 19.13 -35.47 68.76
C VAL A 667 17.68 -35.62 68.32
N TRP A 668 17.37 -35.12 67.12
CA TRP A 668 16.07 -35.33 66.46
C TRP A 668 15.98 -36.76 65.90
N ASN A 669 14.80 -37.38 65.97
CA ASN A 669 14.61 -38.78 65.58
C ASN A 669 14.79 -39.08 64.08
N HIS A 670 14.70 -38.07 63.21
CA HIS A 670 14.98 -38.16 61.78
C HIS A 670 15.79 -36.92 61.32
N PRO A 671 16.58 -37.03 60.23
CA PRO A 671 17.21 -35.87 59.60
C PRO A 671 16.16 -34.92 58.98
N PRO A 672 16.50 -33.64 58.74
CA PRO A 672 15.60 -32.71 58.06
C PRO A 672 15.32 -33.16 56.61
N PRO A 673 14.08 -33.04 56.10
CA PRO A 673 13.72 -33.42 54.74
C PRO A 673 14.25 -32.41 53.70
N SER A 674 14.44 -32.85 52.46
CA SER A 674 14.79 -31.96 51.33
C SER A 674 13.54 -31.28 50.75
N CYS A 675 13.73 -30.10 50.15
CA CYS A 675 12.72 -29.42 49.33
C CYS A 675 13.23 -29.32 47.90
N GLU A 676 12.85 -30.28 47.05
CA GLU A 676 13.37 -30.43 45.69
C GLU A 676 12.45 -29.76 44.67
N MET A 677 13.04 -29.11 43.66
CA MET A 677 12.29 -28.29 42.71
C MET A 677 11.43 -29.16 41.78
N VAL A 678 10.15 -28.78 41.63
CA VAL A 678 9.20 -29.53 40.79
C VAL A 678 9.65 -29.49 39.32
N THR A 679 9.48 -30.60 38.59
CA THR A 679 9.86 -30.73 37.17
C THR A 679 8.65 -30.95 36.26
N CYS A 680 8.71 -30.39 35.06
CA CYS A 680 7.78 -30.56 33.96
C CYS A 680 8.30 -31.59 32.94
N PRO A 681 7.41 -32.28 32.19
CA PRO A 681 7.81 -33.22 31.14
C PRO A 681 8.54 -32.50 29.99
N ILE A 682 9.50 -33.20 29.36
CA ILE A 682 10.25 -32.71 28.20
C ILE A 682 9.25 -32.45 27.04
N PRO A 683 9.28 -31.27 26.38
CA PRO A 683 8.47 -30.98 25.21
C PRO A 683 8.72 -31.97 24.05
N GLN A 684 7.72 -32.12 23.18
CA GLN A 684 7.87 -32.83 21.90
C GLN A 684 8.11 -31.82 20.77
N ASP A 685 8.81 -32.25 19.73
CA ASP A 685 9.04 -31.45 18.53
C ASP A 685 7.73 -31.08 17.80
N ILE A 686 7.72 -29.93 17.15
CA ILE A 686 6.58 -29.43 16.37
C ILE A 686 6.92 -29.42 14.88
N ASN A 687 5.97 -29.80 14.03
CA ASN A 687 6.20 -29.86 12.57
C ASN A 687 6.57 -28.47 12.02
N ASN A 688 7.68 -28.39 11.28
CA ASN A 688 8.27 -27.15 10.74
C ASN A 688 8.60 -26.11 11.82
N GLY A 689 9.11 -26.57 12.96
CA GLY A 689 9.67 -25.72 14.00
C GLY A 689 10.55 -26.47 14.99
N LYS A 690 11.25 -25.70 15.82
CA LYS A 690 12.20 -26.16 16.84
C LYS A 690 11.99 -25.38 18.13
N TYR A 691 12.31 -26.00 19.25
CA TYR A 691 12.26 -25.35 20.55
C TYR A 691 13.64 -25.23 21.20
N THR A 692 13.82 -24.20 22.03
CA THR A 692 14.96 -24.05 22.93
C THR A 692 14.47 -24.12 24.36
N LEU A 693 15.10 -24.98 25.17
CA LEU A 693 14.69 -25.31 26.53
C LEU A 693 15.72 -24.75 27.51
N THR A 694 15.32 -23.86 28.42
CA THR A 694 16.24 -23.35 29.47
C THR A 694 16.43 -24.34 30.61
N GLY A 695 15.47 -25.25 30.79
CA GLY A 695 15.45 -26.30 31.81
C GLY A 695 14.08 -26.98 31.87
N THR A 696 13.93 -27.99 32.72
CA THR A 696 12.65 -28.67 32.98
C THR A 696 12.06 -28.36 34.36
N THR A 697 12.75 -27.61 35.21
CA THR A 697 12.31 -27.32 36.58
C THR A 697 11.34 -26.14 36.64
N TYR A 698 10.66 -25.94 37.76
CA TYR A 698 9.79 -24.79 38.04
C TYR A 698 10.43 -23.45 37.61
N LEU A 699 9.62 -22.58 36.98
CA LEU A 699 10.02 -21.32 36.32
C LEU A 699 10.95 -21.45 35.09
N SER A 700 11.42 -22.65 34.72
CA SER A 700 12.07 -22.85 33.43
C SER A 700 11.10 -22.57 32.29
N SER A 701 11.64 -22.07 31.16
CA SER A 701 10.87 -21.80 29.96
C SER A 701 11.30 -22.69 28.80
N VAL A 702 10.34 -22.99 27.92
CA VAL A 702 10.59 -23.46 26.56
C VAL A 702 10.14 -22.38 25.60
N SER A 703 11.02 -21.97 24.70
CA SER A 703 10.75 -21.02 23.62
C SER A 703 10.63 -21.79 22.31
N TYR A 704 9.56 -21.57 21.56
CA TYR A 704 9.31 -22.20 20.27
C TYR A 704 9.58 -21.20 19.14
N SER A 705 10.21 -21.69 18.07
CA SER A 705 10.48 -20.95 16.84
C SER A 705 10.13 -21.83 15.65
N CYS A 706 9.40 -21.30 14.68
CA CYS A 706 9.15 -22.03 13.44
C CYS A 706 10.37 -21.98 12.53
N ASP A 707 10.44 -22.92 11.58
CA ASP A 707 11.42 -22.89 10.51
C ASP A 707 11.06 -21.82 9.47
N ASN A 708 12.05 -21.45 8.64
CA ASN A 708 11.94 -20.29 7.78
C ASN A 708 10.79 -20.44 6.77
N GLY A 709 9.88 -19.45 6.73
CA GLY A 709 8.66 -19.50 5.92
C GLY A 709 7.42 -20.10 6.60
N TYR A 710 7.48 -20.38 7.90
CA TYR A 710 6.32 -20.76 8.72
C TYR A 710 6.09 -19.74 9.85
N ARG A 711 4.84 -19.33 10.05
CA ARG A 711 4.41 -18.43 11.14
C ARG A 711 3.86 -19.25 12.31
N LEU A 712 4.29 -18.89 13.52
CA LEU A 712 3.89 -19.52 14.77
C LEU A 712 2.48 -19.05 15.19
N GLN A 713 1.57 -20.00 15.40
CA GLN A 713 0.23 -19.77 15.96
C GLN A 713 0.14 -20.35 17.38
N GLY A 714 -0.03 -19.46 18.35
CA GLY A 714 -0.05 -19.80 19.79
C GLY A 714 0.99 -18.99 20.57
N PRO A 715 1.17 -19.27 21.87
CA PRO A 715 2.21 -18.64 22.69
C PRO A 715 3.60 -19.12 22.26
N SER A 716 4.50 -18.18 21.97
CA SER A 716 5.90 -18.50 21.60
C SER A 716 6.74 -19.01 22.77
N VAL A 717 6.33 -18.76 24.02
CA VAL A 717 7.03 -19.22 25.23
C VAL A 717 6.04 -19.89 26.19
N LEU A 718 6.38 -21.09 26.66
CA LEU A 718 5.70 -21.75 27.78
C LEU A 718 6.61 -21.74 29.01
N VAL A 719 6.01 -21.74 30.20
CA VAL A 719 6.70 -21.74 31.49
C VAL A 719 6.25 -22.93 32.34
N CYS A 720 7.18 -23.59 33.01
CA CYS A 720 6.90 -24.71 33.92
C CYS A 720 6.24 -24.20 35.21
N ALA A 721 4.96 -24.52 35.40
CA ALA A 721 4.18 -24.10 36.56
C ALA A 721 4.45 -24.98 37.80
N SER A 722 4.07 -24.47 38.98
CA SER A 722 4.25 -25.16 40.27
C SER A 722 3.48 -26.49 40.40
N SER A 723 2.59 -26.79 39.45
CA SER A 723 1.88 -28.07 39.28
C SER A 723 2.70 -29.17 38.60
N GLY A 724 3.90 -28.88 38.08
CA GLY A 724 4.67 -29.84 37.26
C GLY A 724 4.16 -29.97 35.82
N THR A 725 3.41 -28.97 35.34
CA THR A 725 2.89 -28.91 33.97
C THR A 725 3.26 -27.58 33.32
N TRP A 726 3.43 -27.58 31.99
CA TRP A 726 3.54 -26.34 31.22
C TRP A 726 2.25 -25.52 31.33
N ASN A 727 2.36 -24.19 31.33
CA ASN A 727 1.25 -23.26 31.54
C ASN A 727 0.25 -23.17 30.36
N SER A 728 0.57 -23.71 29.19
CA SER A 728 -0.32 -23.84 28.03
C SER A 728 0.14 -24.98 27.11
N THR A 729 -0.58 -25.23 26.02
CA THR A 729 -0.21 -26.24 25.00
C THR A 729 0.85 -25.70 24.02
N PRO A 730 1.67 -26.57 23.40
CA PRO A 730 2.62 -26.18 22.36
C PRO A 730 1.93 -25.45 21.18
N PRO A 731 2.57 -24.43 20.58
CA PRO A 731 2.06 -23.72 19.41
C PRO A 731 2.25 -24.53 18.12
N ALA A 732 1.52 -24.15 17.06
CA ALA A 732 1.60 -24.79 15.74
C ALA A 732 2.23 -23.87 14.69
N CYS A 733 3.06 -24.40 13.80
CA CYS A 733 3.68 -23.66 12.70
C CYS A 733 2.85 -23.78 11.42
N SER A 734 2.14 -22.71 11.06
CA SER A 734 1.38 -22.61 9.80
C SER A 734 2.23 -22.02 8.69
N ILE A 735 2.16 -22.52 7.46
CA ILE A 735 2.89 -21.95 6.32
C ILE A 735 2.52 -20.47 6.11
N VAL A 736 3.51 -19.64 5.80
CA VAL A 736 3.31 -18.22 5.48
C VAL A 736 2.57 -18.10 4.14
N SER A 737 1.66 -17.12 4.05
CA SER A 737 0.95 -16.73 2.84
C SER A 737 1.16 -15.25 2.59
N CYS A 738 1.57 -14.88 1.38
CA CYS A 738 1.85 -13.50 0.98
C CYS A 738 0.61 -12.76 0.47
N GLY A 739 -0.57 -13.40 0.53
CA GLY A 739 -1.82 -12.83 0.02
C GLY A 739 -1.84 -12.67 -1.50
N SER A 740 -2.87 -11.99 -2.02
CA SER A 740 -2.99 -11.69 -3.45
C SER A 740 -1.78 -10.89 -3.94
N PRO A 741 -1.15 -11.26 -5.08
CA PRO A 741 -0.02 -10.51 -5.61
C PRO A 741 -0.38 -9.07 -6.02
N PRO A 742 0.60 -8.14 -6.08
CA PRO A 742 0.37 -6.78 -6.54
C PRO A 742 -0.29 -6.71 -7.92
N ALA A 743 -1.34 -5.90 -8.05
CA ALA A 743 -2.08 -5.74 -9.30
C ALA A 743 -1.37 -4.77 -10.25
N ILE A 744 -0.66 -5.31 -11.25
CA ILE A 744 -0.03 -4.52 -12.31
C ILE A 744 -1.09 -4.13 -13.34
N LYS A 745 -1.14 -2.85 -13.70
CA LYS A 745 -2.03 -2.35 -14.75
C LYS A 745 -1.71 -3.05 -16.07
N ASP A 746 -2.76 -3.54 -16.74
CA ASP A 746 -2.68 -4.25 -18.03
C ASP A 746 -1.82 -5.52 -18.04
N ALA A 747 -1.67 -6.14 -16.86
CA ALA A 747 -1.25 -7.54 -16.70
C ALA A 747 -2.42 -8.48 -16.35
N VAL A 748 -2.14 -9.77 -16.43
CA VAL A 748 -2.91 -10.91 -15.90
C VAL A 748 -1.93 -11.75 -15.07
N ILE A 749 -2.39 -12.27 -13.93
CA ILE A 749 -1.59 -13.12 -13.04
C ILE A 749 -1.89 -14.60 -13.36
N GLU A 750 -0.85 -15.38 -13.63
CA GLU A 750 -0.94 -16.84 -13.72
C GLU A 750 -0.35 -17.46 -12.44
N GLY A 751 -1.23 -18.06 -11.64
CA GLY A 751 -0.90 -18.73 -10.38
C GLY A 751 -2.04 -18.65 -9.36
N ASN A 752 -2.23 -19.71 -8.57
CA ASN A 752 -3.33 -19.84 -7.61
C ASN A 752 -2.89 -20.23 -6.19
N ASN A 753 -1.58 -20.39 -5.95
CA ASN A 753 -1.02 -20.71 -4.63
C ASN A 753 -0.11 -19.58 -4.17
N PHE A 754 -0.55 -18.86 -3.13
CA PHE A 754 0.12 -17.67 -2.60
C PHE A 754 0.92 -17.95 -1.32
N THR A 755 1.32 -19.21 -1.10
CA THR A 755 2.08 -19.65 0.08
C THR A 755 3.59 -19.67 -0.17
N PHE A 756 4.36 -19.59 0.91
CA PHE A 756 5.83 -19.50 0.91
C PHE A 756 6.50 -20.49 -0.05
N GLY A 757 7.49 -20.00 -0.83
CA GLY A 757 8.24 -20.80 -1.81
C GLY A 757 7.48 -21.14 -3.09
N ASN A 758 6.27 -20.60 -3.28
CA ASN A 758 5.57 -20.64 -4.57
C ASN A 758 5.82 -19.35 -5.34
N THR A 759 5.89 -19.47 -6.67
CA THR A 759 5.97 -18.36 -7.60
C THR A 759 4.66 -18.15 -8.33
N VAL A 760 4.41 -16.90 -8.73
CA VAL A 760 3.35 -16.52 -9.69
C VAL A 760 3.97 -15.78 -10.86
N SER A 761 3.36 -15.90 -12.03
CA SER A 761 3.82 -15.26 -13.27
C SER A 761 2.92 -14.09 -13.65
N TYR A 762 3.50 -13.03 -14.21
CA TYR A 762 2.76 -11.94 -14.85
C TYR A 762 2.83 -12.08 -16.36
N MET A 763 1.66 -12.14 -17.00
CA MET A 763 1.53 -12.02 -18.45
C MET A 763 0.90 -10.66 -18.77
N CYS A 764 1.54 -9.84 -19.58
CA CYS A 764 0.89 -8.63 -20.08
C CYS A 764 -0.26 -8.97 -21.04
N LYS A 765 -1.26 -8.09 -21.10
CA LYS A 765 -2.31 -8.15 -22.11
C LYS A 765 -1.73 -7.92 -23.51
N GLU A 766 -2.47 -8.35 -24.52
CA GLU A 766 -2.11 -8.15 -25.93
C GLU A 766 -1.77 -6.69 -26.25
N GLY A 767 -0.62 -6.48 -26.90
CA GLY A 767 -0.05 -5.15 -27.22
C GLY A 767 0.74 -4.48 -26.10
N TYR A 768 0.99 -5.15 -24.98
CA TYR A 768 1.86 -4.69 -23.89
C TYR A 768 3.01 -5.68 -23.66
N THR A 769 4.22 -5.14 -23.40
CA THR A 769 5.43 -5.91 -23.07
C THR A 769 5.81 -5.76 -21.61
N LEU A 770 6.23 -6.86 -20.98
CA LEU A 770 6.64 -6.87 -19.58
C LEU A 770 8.10 -6.41 -19.45
N VAL A 771 8.32 -5.33 -18.70
CA VAL A 771 9.64 -4.89 -18.26
C VAL A 771 9.81 -5.32 -16.81
N GLY A 772 10.80 -6.19 -16.53
CA GLY A 772 11.10 -6.72 -15.20
C GLY A 772 11.07 -8.26 -15.14
N PRO A 773 11.27 -8.87 -13.96
CA PRO A 773 11.22 -10.32 -13.78
C PRO A 773 9.82 -10.88 -14.03
N ALA A 774 9.66 -11.83 -14.95
CA ALA A 774 8.34 -12.38 -15.30
C ALA A 774 7.61 -13.10 -14.16
N THR A 775 8.35 -13.55 -13.14
CA THR A 775 7.81 -14.21 -11.95
C THR A 775 8.22 -13.50 -10.68
N ILE A 776 7.38 -13.57 -9.65
CA ILE A 776 7.68 -13.19 -8.26
C ILE A 776 7.46 -14.38 -7.33
N GLU A 777 8.21 -14.44 -6.22
CA GLU A 777 8.19 -15.50 -5.23
C GLU A 777 7.60 -15.01 -3.89
N CYS A 778 6.80 -15.83 -3.22
CA CYS A 778 6.32 -15.54 -1.86
C CYS A 778 7.43 -15.82 -0.84
N LEU A 779 7.99 -14.76 -0.25
CA LEU A 779 9.13 -14.82 0.66
C LEU A 779 8.74 -15.20 2.10
N ALA A 780 9.73 -15.62 2.88
CA ALA A 780 9.55 -16.01 4.29
C ALA A 780 9.05 -14.88 5.20
N SER A 781 9.14 -13.61 4.77
CA SER A 781 8.56 -12.45 5.44
C SER A 781 7.02 -12.41 5.41
N GLY A 782 6.39 -13.08 4.44
CA GLY A 782 4.98 -12.87 4.09
C GLY A 782 4.76 -11.75 3.08
N GLU A 783 5.82 -11.33 2.39
CA GLU A 783 5.76 -10.38 1.28
C GLU A 783 6.24 -11.04 -0.02
N TRP A 784 5.81 -10.50 -1.15
CA TRP A 784 6.30 -10.92 -2.46
C TRP A 784 7.68 -10.34 -2.75
N SER A 785 8.51 -11.07 -3.49
CA SER A 785 9.83 -10.60 -3.94
C SER A 785 9.75 -9.26 -4.68
N VAL A 786 10.66 -8.32 -4.34
CA VAL A 786 10.67 -6.91 -4.77
C VAL A 786 10.18 -6.70 -6.21
N SER A 787 9.06 -6.02 -6.35
CA SER A 787 8.37 -5.86 -7.63
C SER A 787 8.70 -4.52 -8.32
N HIS A 788 9.36 -4.60 -9.46
CA HIS A 788 9.54 -3.48 -10.41
C HIS A 788 8.92 -3.78 -11.79
N GLN A 789 8.08 -4.81 -11.88
CA GLN A 789 7.42 -5.23 -13.10
C GLN A 789 6.41 -4.18 -13.59
N GLN A 790 6.47 -3.84 -14.88
CA GLN A 790 5.50 -2.98 -15.54
C GLN A 790 5.14 -3.54 -16.91
N CYS A 791 3.86 -3.51 -17.26
CA CYS A 791 3.39 -3.74 -18.63
C CYS A 791 3.37 -2.41 -19.39
N LEU A 792 4.39 -2.17 -20.22
CA LEU A 792 4.46 -0.99 -21.07
C LEU A 792 3.83 -1.30 -22.42
N ALA A 793 3.07 -0.37 -22.98
CA ALA A 793 2.50 -0.51 -24.32
C ALA A 793 3.64 -0.64 -25.36
N VAL A 794 3.47 -1.54 -26.33
CA VAL A 794 4.45 -1.71 -27.41
C VAL A 794 4.55 -0.41 -28.22
N SER A 795 5.75 0.13 -28.36
CA SER A 795 6.00 1.28 -29.25
C SER A 795 6.10 0.80 -30.69
N CYS A 796 5.39 1.48 -31.59
CA CYS A 796 5.71 1.46 -33.01
C CYS A 796 6.94 2.33 -33.32
N ASP A 797 7.59 2.03 -34.44
CA ASP A 797 8.56 2.91 -35.11
C ASP A 797 7.86 4.17 -35.70
N GLU A 798 8.58 4.96 -36.49
CA GLU A 798 7.98 6.15 -37.14
C GLU A 798 6.90 5.75 -38.17
N PRO A 799 5.79 6.51 -38.29
CA PRO A 799 4.77 6.27 -39.31
C PRO A 799 5.37 6.25 -40.73
N PRO A 800 5.07 5.24 -41.56
CA PRO A 800 5.70 5.07 -42.87
C PRO A 800 5.44 6.26 -43.80
N HIS A 801 6.47 6.69 -44.53
CA HIS A 801 6.38 7.82 -45.47
C HIS A 801 5.41 7.53 -46.62
N VAL A 802 4.48 8.46 -46.87
CA VAL A 802 3.48 8.40 -47.95
C VAL A 802 3.70 9.60 -48.89
N GLU A 803 3.74 9.37 -50.20
CA GLU A 803 4.04 10.44 -51.17
C GLU A 803 2.96 11.54 -51.16
N ASN A 804 3.41 12.80 -51.06
CA ASN A 804 2.57 14.00 -50.93
C ASN A 804 1.63 13.96 -49.71
N ALA A 805 2.02 13.28 -48.62
CA ALA A 805 1.32 13.30 -47.34
C ALA A 805 2.29 13.43 -46.16
N SER A 806 1.86 14.11 -45.10
CA SER A 806 2.57 14.18 -43.82
C SER A 806 1.71 13.59 -42.70
N PRO A 807 2.28 12.73 -41.82
CA PRO A 807 1.58 12.30 -40.62
C PRO A 807 1.52 13.42 -39.58
N GLU A 808 0.41 13.52 -38.86
CA GLU A 808 0.27 14.28 -37.62
C GLU A 808 0.87 13.47 -36.46
N ASN A 809 1.69 14.10 -35.64
CA ASN A 809 2.46 13.43 -34.60
C ASN A 809 1.62 13.17 -33.34
N GLY A 810 0.80 12.11 -33.40
CA GLY A 810 0.24 11.48 -32.22
C GLY A 810 1.28 10.69 -31.40
N HIS A 811 0.82 10.07 -30.32
CA HIS A 811 1.60 9.08 -29.59
C HIS A 811 1.89 7.85 -30.49
N ARG A 812 2.93 7.07 -30.16
CA ARG A 812 3.43 5.95 -30.99
C ARG A 812 3.27 4.59 -30.31
N LEU A 813 2.30 4.45 -29.42
CA LEU A 813 2.06 3.26 -28.60
C LEU A 813 0.96 2.39 -29.19
N TYR A 814 0.89 1.13 -28.75
CA TYR A 814 -0.18 0.20 -29.11
C TYR A 814 -1.58 0.81 -28.96
N GLY A 815 -2.35 0.78 -30.03
CA GLY A 815 -3.69 1.36 -30.13
C GLY A 815 -3.73 2.80 -30.64
N ASP A 816 -2.60 3.51 -30.72
CA ASP A 816 -2.56 4.88 -31.25
C ASP A 816 -2.79 4.91 -32.78
N ILE A 817 -3.27 6.06 -33.25
CA ILE A 817 -3.65 6.29 -34.66
C ILE A 817 -2.83 7.45 -35.23
N ALA A 818 -2.06 7.17 -36.28
CA ALA A 818 -1.35 8.18 -37.07
C ALA A 818 -2.27 8.66 -38.21
N TYR A 819 -2.66 9.94 -38.17
CA TYR A 819 -3.46 10.60 -39.21
C TYR A 819 -2.56 11.22 -40.28
N TYR A 820 -2.90 11.03 -41.56
CA TYR A 820 -2.15 11.51 -42.71
C TYR A 820 -2.91 12.62 -43.44
N PHE A 821 -2.24 13.75 -43.64
CA PHE A 821 -2.76 14.91 -44.33
C PHE A 821 -2.03 15.11 -45.66
N CYS A 822 -2.79 15.26 -46.75
CA CYS A 822 -2.22 15.48 -48.07
C CYS A 822 -1.67 16.91 -48.23
N SER A 823 -0.57 17.05 -48.96
CA SER A 823 0.02 18.35 -49.33
C SER A 823 -0.86 19.12 -50.32
N ASP A 824 -0.71 20.45 -50.35
CA ASP A 824 -1.52 21.36 -51.18
C ASP A 824 -1.69 20.91 -52.64
N GLY A 825 -2.95 20.79 -53.07
CA GLY A 825 -3.33 20.35 -54.42
C GLY A 825 -3.59 18.85 -54.56
N TYR A 826 -3.46 18.07 -53.49
CA TYR A 826 -3.85 16.67 -53.44
C TYR A 826 -4.93 16.42 -52.37
N SER A 827 -5.83 15.47 -52.64
CA SER A 827 -6.83 14.98 -51.70
C SER A 827 -6.56 13.55 -51.25
N LEU A 828 -7.04 13.19 -50.08
CA LEU A 828 -7.16 11.80 -49.62
C LEU A 828 -8.12 11.00 -50.53
N ALA A 829 -7.77 9.73 -50.79
CA ALA A 829 -8.60 8.82 -51.58
C ALA A 829 -9.72 8.14 -50.78
N ASP A 830 -9.34 7.27 -49.83
CA ASP A 830 -10.24 6.32 -49.14
C ASP A 830 -9.86 6.06 -47.67
N ASN A 831 -8.59 6.23 -47.31
CA ASN A 831 -8.06 6.04 -45.96
C ASN A 831 -7.06 7.16 -45.64
N SER A 832 -7.13 7.67 -44.43
CA SER A 832 -6.28 8.74 -43.89
C SER A 832 -5.57 8.34 -42.60
N GLN A 833 -5.68 7.09 -42.15
CA GLN A 833 -5.20 6.69 -40.84
C GLN A 833 -4.50 5.31 -40.84
N LEU A 834 -3.49 5.16 -39.99
CA LEU A 834 -2.84 3.89 -39.65
C LEU A 834 -2.93 3.66 -38.14
N LEU A 835 -3.09 2.41 -37.73
CA LEU A 835 -3.16 1.98 -36.33
C LEU A 835 -1.82 1.33 -35.91
N CYS A 836 -1.32 1.64 -34.72
CA CYS A 836 -0.19 0.92 -34.13
C CYS A 836 -0.67 -0.41 -33.53
N ASN A 837 -0.24 -1.54 -34.10
CA ASN A 837 -0.71 -2.87 -33.73
C ASN A 837 0.15 -3.54 -32.63
N ALA A 838 -0.27 -4.73 -32.17
CA ALA A 838 0.37 -5.44 -31.07
C ALA A 838 1.82 -5.89 -31.35
N GLU A 839 2.21 -6.03 -32.62
CA GLU A 839 3.59 -6.32 -33.04
C GLU A 839 4.44 -5.06 -33.30
N GLY A 840 3.97 -3.87 -32.88
CA GLY A 840 4.71 -2.60 -33.02
C GLY A 840 4.77 -2.09 -34.46
N LYS A 841 3.73 -2.34 -35.27
CA LYS A 841 3.68 -1.94 -36.68
C LYS A 841 2.46 -1.09 -37.01
N TRP A 842 2.68 -0.07 -37.83
CA TRP A 842 1.63 0.73 -38.44
C TRP A 842 0.91 -0.06 -39.53
N VAL A 843 -0.35 -0.39 -39.30
CA VAL A 843 -1.21 -1.13 -40.24
C VAL A 843 -2.48 -0.34 -40.59
N PRO A 844 -3.05 -0.48 -41.79
CA PRO A 844 -4.37 0.07 -42.09
C PRO A 844 -5.45 -0.53 -41.17
N PRO A 845 -6.49 0.24 -40.80
CA PRO A 845 -7.69 -0.31 -40.16
C PRO A 845 -8.32 -1.44 -40.99
N GLU A 846 -9.06 -2.33 -40.33
CA GLU A 846 -9.63 -3.51 -40.97
C GLU A 846 -10.48 -3.15 -42.22
N GLY A 847 -10.18 -3.79 -43.35
CA GLY A 847 -10.82 -3.52 -44.65
C GLY A 847 -10.34 -2.26 -45.38
N LYS A 848 -9.45 -1.44 -44.81
CA LYS A 848 -8.83 -0.27 -45.49
C LYS A 848 -7.51 -0.63 -46.18
N LYS A 849 -7.09 0.23 -47.11
CA LYS A 849 -5.77 0.20 -47.76
C LYS A 849 -4.84 1.22 -47.11
N MET A 850 -3.53 1.16 -47.42
CA MET A 850 -2.59 2.23 -47.06
C MET A 850 -3.09 3.60 -47.53
N PRO A 851 -2.92 4.68 -46.76
CA PRO A 851 -3.21 6.04 -47.20
C PRO A 851 -2.45 6.39 -48.49
N TYR A 852 -3.12 7.11 -49.38
CA TYR A 852 -2.49 7.74 -50.54
C TYR A 852 -3.26 8.97 -50.98
N CYS A 853 -2.54 9.92 -51.56
CA CYS A 853 -3.04 11.21 -52.01
C CYS A 853 -3.20 11.21 -53.54
N VAL A 854 -4.31 11.78 -54.04
CA VAL A 854 -4.63 11.89 -55.46
C VAL A 854 -4.66 13.36 -55.87
N ALA A 855 -4.01 13.70 -56.98
CA ALA A 855 -3.92 15.07 -57.45
C ALA A 855 -5.29 15.58 -57.92
N ASP A 856 -5.72 16.73 -57.40
CA ASP A 856 -6.92 17.44 -57.88
C ASP A 856 -6.60 18.38 -59.06
N PHE A 857 -5.43 18.21 -59.67
CA PHE A 857 -4.97 18.89 -60.87
C PHE A 857 -4.27 17.92 -61.84
N CYS A 858 -4.29 18.26 -63.12
CA CYS A 858 -3.47 17.64 -64.16
C CYS A 858 -2.33 18.58 -64.54
N GLU A 859 -1.17 18.02 -64.86
CA GLU A 859 -0.06 18.80 -65.43
C GLU A 859 -0.36 19.19 -66.88
N LYS A 860 0.36 20.19 -67.40
CA LYS A 860 0.21 20.64 -68.79
C LYS A 860 0.30 19.44 -69.78
N PRO A 861 -0.65 19.28 -70.72
CA PRO A 861 -0.61 18.20 -71.70
C PRO A 861 0.70 18.11 -72.48
N SER A 862 1.11 16.88 -72.79
CA SER A 862 2.26 16.61 -73.67
C SER A 862 2.06 17.19 -75.07
N THR A 863 3.15 17.58 -75.72
CA THR A 863 3.10 18.24 -77.03
C THR A 863 2.71 17.25 -78.12
N VAL A 864 1.55 17.47 -78.74
CA VAL A 864 1.01 16.64 -79.83
C VAL A 864 1.48 17.18 -81.19
N SER A 865 1.98 16.28 -82.05
CA SER A 865 2.56 16.61 -83.36
C SER A 865 1.61 17.41 -84.27
N TYR A 866 2.16 18.43 -84.93
CA TYR A 866 1.44 19.32 -85.86
C TYR A 866 0.21 20.03 -85.26
N SER A 867 0.19 20.24 -83.94
CA SER A 867 -0.88 20.93 -83.22
C SER A 867 -0.36 21.99 -82.24
N ILE A 868 -1.24 22.90 -81.85
CA ILE A 868 -1.00 24.06 -80.98
C ILE A 868 -2.07 24.03 -79.87
N LEU A 869 -1.64 24.00 -78.61
CA LEU A 869 -2.51 24.15 -77.44
C LEU A 869 -2.91 25.63 -77.30
N GLU A 870 -4.21 25.94 -77.28
CA GLU A 870 -4.71 27.32 -77.30
C GLU A 870 -4.59 28.01 -75.93
N SER A 871 -4.56 27.26 -74.82
CA SER A 871 -4.44 27.79 -73.45
C SER A 871 -2.97 28.03 -73.04
N ILE A 872 -2.39 29.15 -73.46
CA ILE A 872 -1.01 29.53 -73.15
C ILE A 872 -0.93 30.30 -71.83
N SER A 873 -0.52 29.64 -70.73
CA SER A 873 0.14 30.26 -69.54
C SER A 873 0.28 29.33 -68.32
N LYS A 874 -0.63 28.37 -68.10
CA LYS A 874 -0.69 27.57 -66.88
C LYS A 874 0.16 26.29 -66.94
N ALA A 875 0.83 25.96 -65.83
CA ALA A 875 1.62 24.73 -65.66
C ALA A 875 0.79 23.55 -65.11
N ARG A 876 -0.19 23.85 -64.24
CA ARG A 876 -1.15 22.91 -63.67
C ARG A 876 -2.58 23.38 -63.97
N PHE A 877 -3.50 22.44 -64.16
CA PHE A 877 -4.90 22.66 -64.49
C PHE A 877 -5.78 21.92 -63.48
N PRO A 878 -6.64 22.58 -62.69
CA PRO A 878 -7.49 21.89 -61.71
C PRO A 878 -8.50 20.96 -62.40
N ALA A 879 -8.96 19.92 -61.70
CA ALA A 879 -9.96 18.99 -62.19
C ALA A 879 -11.23 19.71 -62.69
N GLY A 880 -11.81 19.23 -63.79
CA GLY A 880 -12.86 19.91 -64.57
C GLY A 880 -12.34 20.97 -65.55
N SER A 881 -11.02 21.22 -65.62
CA SER A 881 -10.45 22.09 -66.66
C SER A 881 -10.51 21.42 -68.04
N ILE A 882 -11.15 22.08 -69.01
CA ILE A 882 -11.15 21.68 -70.41
C ILE A 882 -10.15 22.55 -71.19
N VAL A 883 -9.29 21.93 -71.99
CA VAL A 883 -8.33 22.63 -72.88
C VAL A 883 -8.51 22.21 -74.33
N SER A 884 -8.17 23.11 -75.27
CA SER A 884 -8.36 22.91 -76.71
C SER A 884 -7.06 23.01 -77.52
N PHE A 885 -7.03 22.25 -78.61
CA PHE A 885 -5.93 22.17 -79.57
C PHE A 885 -6.38 22.53 -80.99
N LYS A 886 -5.50 23.18 -81.73
CA LYS A 886 -5.70 23.58 -83.13
C LYS A 886 -4.54 23.06 -83.99
N CYS A 887 -4.82 22.56 -85.20
CA CYS A 887 -3.74 22.09 -86.08
C CYS A 887 -2.90 23.25 -86.64
N MET A 888 -1.63 22.96 -86.93
CA MET A 888 -0.72 23.84 -87.66
C MET A 888 -1.15 23.97 -89.13
N GLU A 889 -0.68 25.03 -89.80
CA GLU A 889 -1.04 25.33 -91.18
C GLU A 889 -0.69 24.17 -92.14
N GLY A 890 -1.63 23.85 -93.05
CA GLY A 890 -1.52 22.71 -93.96
C GLY A 890 -1.93 21.35 -93.37
N PHE A 891 -2.34 21.31 -92.09
CA PHE A 891 -2.90 20.12 -91.44
C PHE A 891 -4.34 20.37 -90.96
N VAL A 892 -5.16 19.33 -91.01
CA VAL A 892 -6.57 19.34 -90.56
C VAL A 892 -6.81 18.30 -89.47
N LEU A 893 -7.78 18.58 -88.61
CA LEU A 893 -8.06 17.80 -87.41
C LEU A 893 -8.89 16.54 -87.74
N ASN A 894 -8.42 15.37 -87.30
CA ASN A 894 -9.05 14.07 -87.54
C ASN A 894 -9.92 13.58 -86.36
N THR A 895 -9.70 14.11 -85.15
CA THR A 895 -10.32 13.66 -83.89
C THR A 895 -10.81 14.86 -83.05
N SER A 896 -11.24 14.66 -81.80
CA SER A 896 -11.77 15.73 -80.95
C SER A 896 -10.69 16.71 -80.49
N ALA A 897 -10.89 18.00 -80.76
CA ALA A 897 -9.95 19.09 -80.40
C ALA A 897 -9.80 19.35 -78.88
N LYS A 898 -10.61 18.73 -78.03
CA LYS A 898 -10.75 19.07 -76.61
C LYS A 898 -10.47 17.86 -75.72
N ILE A 899 -9.83 18.11 -74.58
CA ILE A 899 -9.59 17.15 -73.51
C ILE A 899 -9.91 17.80 -72.15
N GLU A 900 -10.38 16.99 -71.21
CA GLU A 900 -10.78 17.41 -69.86
C GLU A 900 -9.84 16.81 -68.81
N CYS A 901 -9.48 17.58 -67.80
CA CYS A 901 -8.71 17.12 -66.66
C CYS A 901 -9.63 16.43 -65.64
N LEU A 902 -9.41 15.14 -65.39
CA LEU A 902 -10.10 14.38 -64.35
C LEU A 902 -9.30 14.38 -63.04
N ARG A 903 -10.02 14.22 -61.92
CA ARG A 903 -9.43 14.00 -60.59
C ARG A 903 -8.51 12.78 -60.62
N GLY A 904 -7.31 12.90 -60.05
CA GLY A 904 -6.21 11.95 -60.20
C GLY A 904 -5.20 12.31 -61.30
N GLY A 905 -5.28 13.52 -61.88
CA GLY A 905 -4.28 14.04 -62.82
C GLY A 905 -4.34 13.50 -64.24
N ILE A 906 -5.43 12.81 -64.62
CA ILE A 906 -5.58 12.14 -65.92
C ILE A 906 -6.37 13.02 -66.88
N TRP A 907 -5.80 13.26 -68.07
CA TRP A 907 -6.50 13.90 -69.19
C TRP A 907 -7.38 12.89 -69.96
N ASN A 908 -8.66 13.22 -70.17
CA ASN A 908 -9.63 12.40 -70.89
C ASN A 908 -10.29 13.17 -72.06
N PRO A 909 -10.27 12.65 -73.30
CA PRO A 909 -9.43 11.54 -73.76
C PRO A 909 -7.94 11.89 -73.62
N SER A 910 -7.07 10.89 -73.71
CA SER A 910 -5.61 11.09 -73.65
C SER A 910 -5.15 12.10 -74.70
N PRO A 911 -4.18 13.00 -74.42
CA PRO A 911 -3.70 13.99 -75.40
C PRO A 911 -3.24 13.35 -76.72
N LEU A 912 -2.69 12.13 -76.66
CA LEU A 912 -2.24 11.36 -77.82
C LEU A 912 -3.37 10.91 -78.78
N SER A 913 -4.64 11.07 -78.40
CA SER A 913 -5.79 10.84 -79.29
C SER A 913 -6.00 11.98 -80.29
N ILE A 914 -5.39 13.15 -80.08
CA ILE A 914 -5.48 14.32 -80.96
C ILE A 914 -4.59 14.06 -82.18
N GLN A 915 -5.18 14.11 -83.38
CA GLN A 915 -4.47 13.83 -84.63
C GLN A 915 -4.72 14.94 -85.66
N CYS A 916 -3.63 15.53 -86.13
CA CYS A 916 -3.61 16.49 -87.24
C CYS A 916 -3.00 15.81 -88.47
N ILE A 917 -3.77 15.68 -89.54
CA ILE A 917 -3.38 14.99 -90.79
C ILE A 917 -3.14 16.02 -91.91
N PRO A 918 -2.14 15.83 -92.80
CA PRO A 918 -1.85 16.81 -93.85
C PRO A 918 -2.96 16.84 -94.91
N VAL A 919 -3.28 18.05 -95.39
CA VAL A 919 -4.20 18.28 -96.53
C VAL A 919 -3.69 17.52 -97.77
N ARG A 920 -4.59 17.14 -98.69
CA ARG A 920 -4.24 16.45 -99.95
C ARG A 920 -4.82 17.17 -101.16
N CYS A 921 -4.03 17.30 -102.24
CA CYS A 921 -4.40 18.07 -103.43
C CYS A 921 -4.97 17.25 -104.60
N GLY A 922 -5.32 15.97 -104.35
CA GLY A 922 -5.78 15.05 -105.40
C GLY A 922 -4.71 14.65 -106.42
N GLU A 923 -5.06 13.77 -107.35
CA GLU A 923 -4.14 13.31 -108.40
C GLU A 923 -3.80 14.44 -109.38
N PRO A 924 -2.54 14.54 -109.87
CA PRO A 924 -2.11 15.59 -110.78
C PRO A 924 -2.75 15.43 -112.17
N PRO A 925 -3.37 16.49 -112.74
CA PRO A 925 -4.03 16.41 -114.04
C PRO A 925 -3.06 16.13 -115.20
N ASN A 926 -3.41 15.19 -116.09
CA ASN A 926 -2.58 14.78 -117.22
C ASN A 926 -2.45 15.86 -118.31
N ILE A 927 -1.31 15.85 -119.03
CA ILE A 927 -1.01 16.75 -120.16
C ILE A 927 -0.95 15.99 -121.48
N SER A 928 -1.33 16.65 -122.59
CA SER A 928 -1.26 16.04 -123.91
C SER A 928 0.19 15.78 -124.34
N ASN A 929 0.44 14.56 -124.85
CA ASN A 929 1.78 14.06 -125.21
C ASN A 929 2.82 14.09 -124.08
N GLY A 930 2.38 13.99 -122.82
CA GLY A 930 3.23 13.86 -121.64
C GLY A 930 2.54 13.16 -120.48
N TYR A 931 3.17 13.16 -119.31
CA TYR A 931 2.68 12.53 -118.09
C TYR A 931 3.19 13.26 -116.83
N ALA A 932 2.43 13.13 -115.75
CA ALA A 932 2.85 13.55 -114.41
C ALA A 932 3.57 12.38 -113.69
N SER A 933 4.51 12.72 -112.82
CA SER A 933 5.32 11.79 -112.04
C SER A 933 5.38 12.22 -110.58
N GLY A 934 4.83 11.39 -109.71
CA GLY A 934 4.85 11.56 -108.25
C GLY A 934 3.84 10.61 -107.59
N THR A 935 4.15 10.13 -106.39
CA THR A 935 3.37 9.11 -105.66
C THR A 935 2.79 9.61 -104.33
N ASN A 936 3.10 10.84 -103.92
CA ASN A 936 2.50 11.50 -102.77
C ASN A 936 1.85 12.82 -103.21
N TYR A 937 0.63 13.06 -102.73
CA TYR A 937 -0.21 14.21 -103.04
C TYR A 937 -0.64 14.98 -101.77
N SER A 938 0.05 14.76 -100.64
CA SER A 938 -0.11 15.54 -99.41
C SER A 938 0.49 16.94 -99.52
N PHE A 939 0.08 17.83 -98.62
CA PHE A 939 0.67 19.17 -98.43
C PHE A 939 2.21 19.11 -98.46
N GLY A 940 2.81 20.05 -99.20
CA GLY A 940 4.26 20.13 -99.43
C GLY A 940 4.84 19.12 -100.43
N ALA A 941 4.09 18.10 -100.89
CA ALA A 941 4.57 17.17 -101.90
C ALA A 941 4.69 17.84 -103.28
N VAL A 942 5.64 17.38 -104.10
CA VAL A 942 5.96 17.96 -105.41
C VAL A 942 5.83 16.90 -106.50
N VAL A 943 5.02 17.18 -107.53
CA VAL A 943 4.91 16.36 -108.74
C VAL A 943 5.73 16.98 -109.87
N ALA A 944 6.32 16.14 -110.73
CA ALA A 944 7.09 16.57 -111.90
C ALA A 944 6.38 16.19 -113.21
N TYR A 945 6.48 17.01 -114.24
CA TYR A 945 5.86 16.76 -115.55
C TYR A 945 6.93 16.49 -116.61
N SER A 946 6.67 15.49 -117.47
CA SER A 946 7.56 15.07 -118.56
C SER A 946 6.78 14.89 -119.86
N CYS A 947 7.46 15.05 -121.00
CA CYS A 947 6.88 14.80 -122.33
C CYS A 947 7.35 13.47 -122.92
N ASN A 948 6.55 12.94 -123.84
CA ASN A 948 6.86 11.73 -124.60
C ASN A 948 7.99 11.98 -125.62
N LYS A 949 8.69 10.92 -126.04
CA LYS A 949 9.78 11.02 -127.04
C LYS A 949 9.31 11.75 -128.30
N GLY A 950 10.16 12.64 -128.80
CA GLY A 950 9.85 13.54 -129.93
C GLY A 950 9.28 14.91 -129.51
N PHE A 951 8.92 15.09 -128.24
CA PHE A 951 8.40 16.36 -127.70
C PHE A 951 9.27 16.88 -126.54
N TYR A 952 9.36 18.21 -126.42
CA TYR A 952 9.98 18.90 -125.29
C TYR A 952 8.94 19.71 -124.51
N ILE A 953 9.17 19.88 -123.21
CA ILE A 953 8.23 20.55 -122.30
C ILE A 953 8.46 22.06 -122.24
N LYS A 954 7.36 22.83 -122.24
CA LYS A 954 7.31 24.29 -122.14
C LYS A 954 6.42 24.68 -120.95
N GLY A 955 6.91 25.56 -120.09
CA GLY A 955 6.29 25.89 -118.80
C GLY A 955 7.01 25.25 -117.61
N GLU A 956 6.44 25.38 -116.41
CA GLU A 956 7.04 24.88 -115.17
C GLU A 956 6.99 23.34 -115.10
N LYS A 957 8.14 22.71 -114.88
CA LYS A 957 8.27 21.24 -114.91
C LYS A 957 7.88 20.57 -113.60
N LYS A 958 7.47 21.32 -112.58
CA LYS A 958 7.09 20.86 -111.25
C LYS A 958 5.94 21.69 -110.68
N ARG A 959 5.07 21.07 -109.87
CA ARG A 959 4.01 21.74 -109.10
C ARG A 959 3.94 21.17 -107.69
N THR A 960 3.61 21.99 -106.70
CA THR A 960 3.61 21.63 -105.26
C THR A 960 2.19 21.63 -104.71
N CYS A 961 1.87 20.74 -103.76
CA CYS A 961 0.57 20.73 -103.09
C CYS A 961 0.52 21.78 -101.97
N GLU A 962 -0.36 22.77 -102.12
CA GLU A 962 -0.54 23.91 -101.21
C GLU A 962 -1.50 23.60 -100.05
N ALA A 963 -1.45 24.41 -98.98
CA ALA A 963 -2.31 24.25 -97.80
C ALA A 963 -3.82 24.40 -98.11
N THR A 964 -4.13 25.00 -99.26
CA THR A 964 -5.47 25.16 -99.85
C THR A 964 -6.05 23.86 -100.44
N GLY A 965 -5.27 22.79 -100.54
CA GLY A 965 -5.67 21.57 -101.25
C GLY A 965 -5.60 21.68 -102.78
N SER A 966 -4.84 22.65 -103.31
CA SER A 966 -4.62 22.85 -104.75
C SER A 966 -3.15 22.70 -105.13
N TRP A 967 -2.88 22.36 -106.40
CA TRP A 967 -1.53 22.31 -106.96
C TRP A 967 -1.08 23.71 -107.40
N SER A 968 0.10 24.14 -106.97
CA SER A 968 0.68 25.47 -107.26
C SER A 968 0.91 25.69 -108.77
N GLY A 969 0.78 26.93 -109.24
CA GLY A 969 1.15 27.32 -110.61
C GLY A 969 0.22 26.78 -111.73
N ASN A 970 0.72 26.80 -112.97
CA ASN A 970 -0.04 26.44 -114.18
C ASN A 970 0.40 25.09 -114.79
N LEU A 971 -0.43 24.49 -115.66
CA LEU A 971 -0.09 23.27 -116.39
C LEU A 971 0.92 23.55 -117.52
N PRO A 972 2.01 22.76 -117.65
CA PRO A 972 2.95 22.85 -118.77
C PRO A 972 2.44 22.11 -120.02
N THR A 973 3.03 22.40 -121.19
CA THR A 973 2.64 21.81 -122.49
C THR A 973 3.82 21.15 -123.20
N CYS A 974 3.53 20.18 -124.08
CA CYS A 974 4.52 19.45 -124.87
C CYS A 974 4.51 19.90 -126.34
N HIS A 975 5.66 20.34 -126.86
CA HIS A 975 5.84 20.78 -128.26
C HIS A 975 6.82 19.85 -129.02
N PRO A 976 6.60 19.57 -130.31
CA PRO A 976 7.48 18.68 -131.07
C PRO A 976 8.86 19.29 -131.29
N VAL A 977 9.88 18.43 -131.36
CA VAL A 977 11.27 18.80 -131.69
C VAL A 977 11.46 18.77 -133.21
N SER A 978 12.12 19.79 -133.76
CA SER A 978 12.47 19.88 -135.18
C SER A 978 13.99 20.08 -135.35
N CYS A 979 14.56 19.46 -136.38
CA CYS A 979 15.96 19.61 -136.77
C CYS A 979 16.02 20.39 -138.09
N GLY A 980 16.79 21.48 -138.13
CA GLY A 980 16.91 22.36 -139.30
C GLY A 980 17.75 21.78 -140.44
N GLU A 981 17.86 22.54 -141.53
CA GLU A 981 18.54 22.13 -142.76
C GLU A 981 20.07 21.96 -142.57
N PRO A 982 20.69 20.98 -143.27
CA PRO A 982 22.12 20.68 -143.14
C PRO A 982 23.02 21.62 -143.98
N PRO A 983 24.31 21.78 -143.60
CA PRO A 983 25.25 22.65 -144.32
C PRO A 983 25.71 22.07 -145.67
N GLN A 984 26.03 22.95 -146.61
CA GLN A 984 26.55 22.60 -147.95
C GLN A 984 28.06 22.29 -147.95
N LEU A 985 28.52 21.60 -149.00
CA LEU A 985 29.90 21.20 -149.26
C LEU A 985 30.53 22.09 -150.35
N GLU A 986 31.83 22.39 -150.24
CA GLU A 986 32.56 23.04 -151.34
C GLU A 986 32.89 22.05 -152.48
N ASN A 987 32.74 22.52 -153.73
CA ASN A 987 33.03 21.77 -154.96
C ASN A 987 32.22 20.48 -155.18
N GLY A 988 31.09 20.33 -154.49
CA GLY A 988 30.07 19.30 -154.73
C GLY A 988 28.68 19.83 -154.43
N PHE A 989 27.65 19.21 -155.01
CA PHE A 989 26.24 19.57 -154.76
C PHE A 989 25.53 18.48 -153.93
N ILE A 990 24.46 18.90 -153.25
CA ILE A 990 23.50 18.07 -152.50
C ILE A 990 22.21 18.01 -153.31
#